data_AF-A0A1G4MIP4-F1
#
_entry.id   AF-A0A1G4MIP4-F1
#
_cell.length_a   1.000
_cell.length_b   1.000
_cell.length_c   1.000
_cell.angle_alpha   90.00
_cell.angle_beta   90.00
_cell.angle_gamma   90.00
#
_symmetry.space_group_name_H-M   'P 1'
#
loop_
_entity.id
_entity.type
_entity.pdbx_description
1 polymer ?
#
loop_
_entity_poly.entity_id
_entity_poly.type
_entity_poly.pdbx_seq_one_letter_code
_entity_poly.pdbx_strand_id
1 'polypeptide(L)'
;MECIPTLYPSAEEFMEPITYLSQPQVYRLGHTFGMIKIVPPEEFKPPLSINEDTFRFRTRLQTLHELNILNRARLFFMKQVNNFNLAGRKKKSAQLAKPYAENEGTRVFYYDLFIQVVKYFSKTSDDDNLSSRKRSRSRTMNATTDRSAQILMKPLRDIISDNKMWKSVSKTLNCPAHYARELFEEHISTYYNFLQRESERFGNDSAFLSSLIYNEEYPASLLNDNYAQEESEEGVEDDEEEEGCVICDRNTHRSKTILCDSCDRPFHLFCLNPPLVDVPKGKWVCNNCIVGNGYYGFQEDDSHYSRQQFKQMCRDFDSKFWAKGEKPKDIYELECMFWERVDNIDLPCTVKYGADIHNEAPGEVTGFPTKDYVPPTICASPESLNEYGWYTQHPMNLINLPYAKGSLLALFGRRISGMTVPWIYIGSTFSTFCWHLEDQYTLSANYQHEGDPKVWYSIPEHGCEKFNHLMQQIAPDLFEKQPDLLHQLVTLIAPYDKRFQEANIPCYKAIQHPGEYIVTFPKCYHSGFNTGYNFNEAVNFTINLWLPYGVEATHDYVRSRKQCVFDMWELMLNILVEYLRESKKFDEALVRRCYSEILEVFNSELKIVDYLSHVLSTERLATGVVRQHMDDKTEVNLKITVDRDVNGYSNNDSSTDDSDDEGDDDIFCSQCKTICPFAFIVHYKNSRLNKRRHLQEVTPSQWNKMSQRGDLSIYCLKDYMEVIEKADTTAELDTSLHSLKNFTGDELYYIRKPDEIKEILKKAQFKIDSLKR
;
A
#
# COMPACT_ATOMS: atom_id res chain seq x y z
N MET A 1 -5.34 27.74 5.71
CA MET A 1 -4.43 26.90 4.90
C MET A 1 -4.23 27.58 3.56
N GLU A 2 -3.03 27.52 3.00
CA GLU A 2 -2.75 28.08 1.67
C GLU A 2 -3.33 27.16 0.57
N CYS A 3 -3.81 27.74 -0.53
CA CYS A 3 -4.34 26.97 -1.65
C CYS A 3 -3.23 26.59 -2.63
N ILE A 4 -3.36 25.42 -3.27
CA ILE A 4 -2.47 25.02 -4.37
C ILE A 4 -2.64 25.96 -5.58
N PRO A 5 -1.62 26.12 -6.43
CA PRO A 5 -1.71 26.94 -7.62
C PRO A 5 -2.72 26.36 -8.62
N THR A 6 -3.48 27.25 -9.26
CA THR A 6 -4.39 26.92 -10.37
C THR A 6 -3.78 27.42 -11.68
N LEU A 7 -3.68 26.53 -12.67
CA LEU A 7 -3.10 26.80 -13.97
C LEU A 7 -4.16 26.76 -15.07
N TYR A 8 -3.95 27.59 -16.09
CA TYR A 8 -4.83 27.76 -17.24
C TYR A 8 -3.99 27.59 -18.51
N PRO A 9 -3.70 26.35 -18.94
CA PRO A 9 -2.94 26.10 -20.15
C PRO A 9 -3.67 26.62 -21.39
N SER A 10 -2.92 27.06 -22.38
CA SER A 10 -3.45 27.30 -23.72
C SER A 10 -3.87 25.98 -24.39
N ALA A 11 -4.69 26.06 -25.44
CA ALA A 11 -5.09 24.89 -26.23
C ALA A 11 -3.89 24.10 -26.77
N GLU A 12 -2.83 24.80 -27.20
CA GLU A 12 -1.60 24.18 -27.71
C GLU A 12 -0.83 23.44 -26.61
N GLU A 13 -0.70 24.04 -25.42
CA GLU A 13 -0.07 23.40 -24.27
C GLU A 13 -0.87 22.19 -23.78
N PHE A 14 -2.20 22.26 -23.85
CA PHE A 14 -3.10 21.20 -23.41
C PHE A 14 -3.08 19.96 -24.32
N MET A 15 -2.61 20.11 -25.56
CA MET A 15 -2.36 19.01 -26.49
C MET A 15 -1.06 18.25 -26.22
N GLU A 16 -0.15 18.79 -25.41
CA GLU A 16 1.14 18.16 -25.08
C GLU A 16 1.32 18.07 -23.56
N PRO A 17 0.46 17.30 -22.86
CA PRO A 17 0.33 17.39 -21.40
C PRO A 17 1.60 17.02 -20.64
N ILE A 18 2.32 15.99 -21.07
CA ILE A 18 3.58 15.57 -20.46
C ILE A 18 4.64 16.65 -20.61
N THR A 19 4.73 17.26 -21.81
CA THR A 19 5.65 18.36 -22.09
C THR A 19 5.33 19.57 -21.22
N TYR A 20 4.05 19.95 -21.12
CA TYR A 20 3.58 21.06 -20.28
C TYR A 20 3.91 20.85 -18.80
N LEU A 21 3.59 19.67 -18.25
CA LEU A 21 3.87 19.32 -16.85
C LEU A 21 5.37 19.21 -16.55
N SER A 22 6.18 18.88 -17.56
CA SER A 22 7.64 18.82 -17.46
C SER A 22 8.31 20.19 -17.56
N GLN A 23 7.57 21.27 -17.86
CA GLN A 23 8.14 22.61 -17.90
C GLN A 23 8.68 23.00 -16.51
N PRO A 24 9.88 23.61 -16.40
CA PRO A 24 10.50 23.94 -15.12
C PRO A 24 9.60 24.76 -14.18
N GLN A 25 8.83 25.71 -14.70
CA GLN A 25 7.89 26.48 -13.88
C GLN A 25 6.74 25.64 -13.30
N VAL A 26 6.15 24.74 -14.11
CA VAL A 26 5.02 23.90 -13.70
C VAL A 26 5.50 22.83 -12.72
N TYR A 27 6.60 22.16 -13.05
CA TYR A 27 7.22 21.16 -12.18
C TYR A 27 7.60 21.75 -10.83
N ARG A 28 8.18 22.96 -10.79
CA ARG A 28 8.53 23.62 -9.53
C ARG A 28 7.31 23.88 -8.65
N LEU A 29 6.17 24.25 -9.23
CA LEU A 29 4.92 24.41 -8.49
C LEU A 29 4.45 23.07 -7.94
N GLY A 30 4.41 22.03 -8.78
CA GLY A 30 4.08 20.67 -8.36
C GLY A 30 4.95 20.15 -7.23
N HIS A 31 6.26 20.34 -7.31
CA HIS A 31 7.21 19.97 -6.26
C HIS A 31 7.03 20.79 -4.97
N THR A 32 6.67 22.07 -5.08
CA THR A 32 6.51 22.96 -3.90
C THR A 32 5.22 22.67 -3.15
N PHE A 33 4.11 22.49 -3.86
CA PHE A 33 2.77 22.34 -3.28
C PHE A 33 2.29 20.88 -3.21
N GLY A 34 2.99 19.97 -3.90
CA GLY A 34 2.64 18.55 -4.03
C GLY A 34 1.55 18.28 -5.07
N MET A 35 0.68 19.25 -5.34
CA MET A 35 -0.37 19.17 -6.35
C MET A 35 -0.50 20.50 -7.09
N ILE A 36 -1.09 20.44 -8.29
CA ILE A 36 -1.58 21.61 -9.02
C ILE A 36 -3.03 21.37 -9.45
N LYS A 37 -3.79 22.46 -9.56
CA LYS A 37 -5.10 22.44 -10.21
C LYS A 37 -4.98 22.92 -11.64
N ILE A 38 -5.61 22.25 -12.58
CA ILE A 38 -5.64 22.67 -13.99
C ILE A 38 -7.09 22.90 -14.39
N VAL A 39 -7.37 24.11 -14.86
CA VAL A 39 -8.64 24.45 -15.51
C VAL A 39 -8.41 24.34 -17.02
N PRO A 40 -9.04 23.39 -17.71
CA PRO A 40 -8.88 23.21 -19.15
C PRO A 40 -9.29 24.45 -19.96
N PRO A 41 -8.83 24.57 -21.22
CA PRO A 41 -9.35 25.54 -22.17
C PRO A 41 -10.87 25.44 -22.33
N GLU A 42 -11.53 26.54 -22.70
CA GLU A 42 -12.99 26.62 -22.76
C GLU A 42 -13.61 25.64 -23.76
N GLU A 43 -12.87 25.28 -24.81
CA GLU A 43 -13.24 24.27 -25.80
C GLU A 43 -13.17 22.82 -25.29
N PHE A 44 -12.46 22.53 -24.19
CA PHE A 44 -12.35 21.17 -23.67
C PHE A 44 -13.44 20.89 -22.64
N LYS A 45 -14.60 20.40 -23.10
CA LYS A 45 -15.76 20.05 -22.27
C LYS A 45 -16.30 18.66 -22.65
N PRO A 46 -15.55 17.58 -22.36
CA PRO A 46 -15.95 16.23 -22.73
C PRO A 46 -17.30 15.88 -22.09
N PRO A 47 -18.25 15.30 -22.85
CA PRO A 47 -19.48 14.78 -22.28
C PRO A 47 -19.21 13.52 -21.46
N LEU A 48 -19.95 13.34 -20.36
CA LEU A 48 -19.92 12.09 -19.58
C LEU A 48 -20.47 10.93 -20.42
N SER A 49 -19.63 9.93 -20.70
CA SER A 49 -19.89 8.85 -21.63
C SER A 49 -20.03 7.48 -20.95
N ILE A 50 -20.97 7.38 -20.02
CA ILE A 50 -21.32 6.14 -19.33
C ILE A 50 -22.66 5.59 -19.84
N ASN A 51 -22.77 4.27 -19.97
CA ASN A 51 -24.02 3.59 -20.27
C ASN A 51 -24.90 3.47 -19.01
N GLU A 52 -25.88 4.36 -18.87
CA GLU A 52 -26.79 4.40 -17.70
C GLU A 52 -27.57 3.10 -17.45
N ASP A 53 -27.87 2.36 -18.52
CA ASP A 53 -28.73 1.18 -18.42
C ASP A 53 -27.97 0.02 -17.78
N THR A 54 -26.71 -0.17 -18.16
CA THR A 54 -25.87 -1.32 -17.77
C THR A 54 -24.89 -1.00 -16.65
N PHE A 55 -24.42 0.26 -16.54
CA PHE A 55 -23.44 0.64 -15.52
C PHE A 55 -24.01 0.44 -14.11
N ARG A 56 -23.40 -0.49 -13.39
CA ARG A 56 -23.70 -0.84 -12.00
C ARG A 56 -22.38 -0.97 -11.25
N PHE A 57 -22.40 -0.53 -9.99
CA PHE A 57 -21.22 -0.59 -9.13
C PHE A 57 -21.60 -0.94 -7.70
N ARG A 58 -20.66 -1.57 -6.99
CA ARG A 58 -20.78 -1.83 -5.56
C ARG A 58 -20.41 -0.57 -4.77
N THR A 59 -21.07 -0.36 -3.64
CA THR A 59 -20.70 0.71 -2.73
C THR A 59 -19.87 0.17 -1.57
N ARG A 60 -18.97 0.99 -1.05
CA ARG A 60 -18.24 0.75 0.19
C ARG A 60 -18.78 1.66 1.29
N LEU A 61 -18.64 1.22 2.54
CA LEU A 61 -19.02 1.98 3.75
C LEU A 61 -17.79 2.58 4.42
N GLN A 62 -17.93 3.82 4.89
CA GLN A 62 -16.91 4.50 5.68
C GLN A 62 -17.52 5.05 6.95
N THR A 63 -16.99 4.64 8.09
CA THR A 63 -17.36 5.20 9.39
C THR A 63 -16.35 6.28 9.78
N LEU A 64 -16.72 7.54 9.61
CA LEU A 64 -15.76 8.67 9.58
C LEU A 64 -14.88 8.78 10.83
N HIS A 65 -15.46 8.61 12.02
CA HIS A 65 -14.73 8.73 13.28
C HIS A 65 -13.69 7.63 13.47
N GLU A 66 -13.84 6.48 12.82
CA GLU A 66 -12.89 5.35 12.87
C GLU A 66 -11.70 5.57 11.94
N LEU A 67 -11.81 6.49 10.97
CA LEU A 67 -10.71 6.81 10.06
C LEU A 67 -9.63 7.65 10.73
N ASN A 68 -9.96 8.40 11.78
CA ASN A 68 -8.97 9.15 12.55
C ASN A 68 -7.99 8.19 13.24
N ILE A 69 -6.68 8.37 13.01
CA ILE A 69 -5.62 7.49 13.54
C ILE A 69 -5.72 7.25 15.06
N LEU A 70 -6.07 8.26 15.84
CA LEU A 70 -6.17 8.13 17.29
C LEU A 70 -7.45 7.44 17.70
N ASN A 71 -8.57 7.79 17.09
CA ASN A 71 -9.83 7.13 17.39
C ASN A 71 -9.75 5.66 17.02
N ARG A 72 -9.13 5.32 15.88
CA ARG A 72 -8.79 3.96 15.50
C ARG A 72 -7.98 3.27 16.59
N ALA A 73 -6.87 3.85 17.00
CA ALA A 73 -6.02 3.25 18.04
C ALA A 73 -6.75 3.11 19.39
N ARG A 74 -7.60 4.07 19.76
CA ARG A 74 -8.42 4.06 20.99
C ARG A 74 -9.50 2.97 20.96
N LEU A 75 -10.26 2.87 19.88
CA LEU A 75 -11.29 1.84 19.69
C LEU A 75 -10.66 0.46 19.64
N PHE A 76 -9.56 0.33 18.90
CA PHE A 76 -8.82 -0.90 18.75
C PHE A 76 -8.22 -1.37 20.08
N PHE A 77 -7.64 -0.46 20.87
CA PHE A 77 -7.13 -0.77 22.21
C PHE A 77 -8.26 -1.17 23.17
N MET A 78 -9.39 -0.45 23.16
CA MET A 78 -10.56 -0.81 23.96
C MET A 78 -11.00 -2.24 23.66
N LYS A 79 -11.07 -2.62 22.38
CA LYS A 79 -11.47 -3.97 21.99
C LYS A 79 -10.44 -5.02 22.37
N GLN A 80 -9.13 -4.75 22.22
CA GLN A 80 -8.06 -5.64 22.70
C GLN A 80 -8.20 -5.91 24.20
N VAL A 81 -8.41 -4.87 25.03
CA VAL A 81 -8.59 -5.03 26.47
C VAL A 81 -9.86 -5.82 26.79
N ASN A 82 -10.96 -5.59 26.07
CA ASN A 82 -12.19 -6.36 26.22
C ASN A 82 -12.00 -7.85 25.86
N ASN A 83 -11.33 -8.13 24.74
CA ASN A 83 -11.01 -9.49 24.31
C ASN A 83 -10.07 -10.20 25.29
N PHE A 84 -9.06 -9.49 25.81
CA PHE A 84 -8.19 -10.01 26.86
C PHE A 84 -8.98 -10.35 28.15
N ASN A 85 -9.90 -9.48 28.55
CA ASN A 85 -10.73 -9.72 29.73
C ASN A 85 -11.68 -10.92 29.56
N LEU A 86 -12.15 -11.19 28.34
CA LEU A 86 -12.96 -12.37 28.01
C LEU A 86 -12.17 -13.69 28.15
N ALA A 87 -10.87 -13.69 27.86
CA ALA A 87 -10.01 -14.87 27.98
C ALA A 87 -9.62 -15.21 29.43
N GLY A 88 -9.78 -14.28 30.37
CA GLY A 88 -9.39 -14.44 31.76
C GLY A 88 -10.39 -15.22 32.63
N ARG A 89 -9.90 -16.05 33.57
CA ARG A 89 -10.73 -16.77 34.57
C ARG A 89 -11.26 -15.89 35.72
N LYS A 90 -10.90 -14.60 35.79
CA LYS A 90 -11.31 -13.71 36.88
C LYS A 90 -12.69 -13.09 36.59
N LYS A 91 -13.49 -12.95 37.66
CA LYS A 91 -14.84 -12.34 37.68
C LYS A 91 -14.93 -11.16 36.70
N LYS A 92 -15.98 -11.16 35.86
CA LYS A 92 -16.56 -10.03 35.11
C LYS A 92 -16.02 -8.65 35.57
N SER A 93 -14.81 -8.26 35.15
CA SER A 93 -14.53 -6.84 35.02
C SER A 93 -15.51 -6.37 33.95
N ALA A 94 -16.27 -5.31 34.24
CA ALA A 94 -17.22 -4.80 33.26
C ALA A 94 -16.45 -4.51 31.97
N GLN A 95 -16.93 -5.04 30.85
CA GLN A 95 -16.38 -4.68 29.55
C GLN A 95 -16.38 -3.14 29.44
N LEU A 96 -15.29 -2.60 28.89
CA LEU A 96 -15.21 -1.19 28.61
C LEU A 96 -16.30 -0.84 27.59
N ALA A 97 -17.31 -0.11 28.03
CA ALA A 97 -18.41 0.34 27.17
C ALA A 97 -18.00 1.55 26.31
N LYS A 98 -16.95 2.27 26.72
CA LYS A 98 -16.40 3.44 26.04
C LYS A 98 -14.88 3.36 26.02
N PRO A 99 -14.20 3.99 25.05
CA PRO A 99 -12.75 4.00 24.96
C PRO A 99 -12.07 4.97 25.95
N TYR A 100 -12.86 5.61 26.82
CA TYR A 100 -12.41 6.56 27.83
C TYR A 100 -13.18 6.40 29.15
N ALA A 101 -12.58 6.89 30.23
CA ALA A 101 -13.24 7.18 31.50
C ALA A 101 -13.45 8.69 31.64
N GLU A 102 -14.54 9.09 32.30
CA GLU A 102 -14.88 10.49 32.52
C GLU A 102 -15.26 10.70 34.00
N ASN A 103 -14.58 11.63 34.66
CA ASN A 103 -14.84 11.99 36.04
C ASN A 103 -14.73 13.52 36.21
N GLU A 104 -15.76 14.15 36.80
CA GLU A 104 -15.83 15.61 37.04
C GLU A 104 -15.47 16.47 35.81
N GLY A 105 -15.86 16.03 34.61
CA GLY A 105 -15.57 16.73 33.35
C GLY A 105 -14.15 16.51 32.79
N THR A 106 -13.32 15.69 33.45
CA THR A 106 -12.01 15.26 32.93
C THR A 106 -12.16 13.92 32.22
N ARG A 107 -11.94 13.92 30.90
CA ARG A 107 -11.96 12.73 30.05
C ARG A 107 -10.55 12.19 29.83
N VAL A 108 -10.34 10.91 30.13
CA VAL A 108 -9.06 10.22 29.91
C VAL A 108 -9.28 8.97 29.07
N PHE A 109 -8.68 8.93 27.89
CA PHE A 109 -8.71 7.75 27.02
C PHE A 109 -7.73 6.68 27.52
N TYR A 110 -8.17 5.42 27.53
CA TYR A 110 -7.33 4.31 28.03
C TYR A 110 -6.09 4.10 27.17
N TYR A 111 -6.22 4.22 25.85
CA TYR A 111 -5.09 4.12 24.93
C TYR A 111 -4.06 5.23 25.12
N ASP A 112 -4.52 6.48 25.24
CA ASP A 112 -3.63 7.62 25.46
C ASP A 112 -2.83 7.43 26.77
N LEU A 113 -3.48 6.94 27.83
CA LEU A 113 -2.83 6.60 29.09
C LEU A 113 -1.78 5.49 28.92
N PHE A 114 -2.14 4.40 28.24
CA PHE A 114 -1.22 3.30 27.93
C PHE A 114 0.03 3.79 27.17
N ILE A 115 -0.15 4.55 26.09
CA ILE A 115 0.95 5.06 25.26
C ILE A 115 1.82 6.06 26.02
N GLN A 116 1.27 6.92 26.87
CA GLN A 116 2.10 7.85 27.66
C GLN A 116 3.00 7.12 28.66
N VAL A 117 2.51 6.03 29.27
CA VAL A 117 3.33 5.18 30.15
C VAL A 117 4.46 4.53 29.36
N VAL A 118 4.16 3.93 28.21
CA VAL A 118 5.15 3.29 27.33
C VAL A 118 6.22 4.29 26.86
N LYS A 119 5.80 5.44 26.32
CA LYS A 119 6.71 6.47 25.78
C LYS A 119 7.65 7.05 26.83
N TYR A 120 7.23 7.17 28.08
CA TYR A 120 8.08 7.71 29.15
C TYR A 120 9.35 6.88 29.30
N PHE A 121 9.22 5.54 29.30
CA PHE A 121 10.36 4.65 29.46
C PHE A 121 11.17 4.45 28.19
N SER A 122 10.54 4.52 27.01
CA SER A 122 11.25 4.52 25.73
C SER A 122 12.15 5.75 25.53
N LYS A 123 11.75 6.93 26.03
CA LYS A 123 12.57 8.15 25.92
C LYS A 123 13.82 8.14 26.83
N THR A 124 13.74 7.50 27.99
CA THR A 124 14.84 7.52 28.97
C THR A 124 16.05 6.66 28.58
N SER A 125 15.91 5.71 27.64
CA SER A 125 17.02 4.84 27.22
C SER A 125 18.01 5.49 26.25
N ASP A 126 17.63 6.56 25.55
CA ASP A 126 18.54 7.25 24.61
C ASP A 126 19.57 8.15 25.32
N ASP A 127 19.21 8.74 26.47
CA ASP A 127 20.12 9.61 27.24
C ASP A 127 21.23 8.81 27.97
N ASP A 128 20.96 7.58 28.41
CA ASP A 128 21.96 6.76 29.12
C ASP A 128 23.04 6.20 28.17
N ASN A 129 22.72 6.01 26.88
CA ASN A 129 23.64 5.47 25.87
C ASN A 129 24.65 6.49 25.33
N LEU A 130 24.47 7.79 25.59
CA LEU A 130 25.42 8.83 25.17
C LEU A 130 26.68 8.92 26.05
N SER A 131 26.69 8.28 27.22
CA SER A 131 27.78 8.42 28.20
C SER A 131 28.97 7.46 28.01
N SER A 132 28.89 6.47 27.10
CA SER A 132 29.80 5.31 27.14
C SER A 132 30.60 4.96 25.86
N ARG A 133 30.59 5.76 24.77
CA ARG A 133 31.41 5.44 23.56
C ARG A 133 32.55 6.42 23.29
N LYS A 134 33.78 5.98 23.59
CA LYS A 134 35.04 6.58 23.09
C LYS A 134 35.18 6.35 21.57
N ARG A 135 35.65 7.40 20.90
CA ARG A 135 35.84 7.60 19.45
C ARG A 135 36.59 6.46 18.72
N SER A 136 36.02 5.99 17.60
CA SER A 136 36.76 5.47 16.44
C SER A 136 36.31 6.20 15.18
N ARG A 137 37.27 6.70 14.39
CA ARG A 137 37.05 7.46 13.14
C ARG A 137 37.12 6.48 11.96
N SER A 138 35.98 6.21 11.33
CA SER A 138 35.90 5.81 9.92
C SER A 138 34.75 6.58 9.28
N ARG A 139 35.02 7.16 8.11
CA ARG A 139 34.16 8.14 7.44
C ARG A 139 33.61 7.48 6.19
N THR A 140 32.53 6.72 6.37
CA THR A 140 31.65 6.24 5.29
C THR A 140 30.31 6.94 5.46
N MET A 141 29.86 7.65 4.45
CA MET A 141 28.53 8.27 4.45
C MET A 141 27.49 7.17 4.20
N ASN A 142 27.05 6.53 5.27
CA ASN A 142 25.86 5.71 5.26
C ASN A 142 24.69 6.54 5.80
N ALA A 143 23.57 6.41 5.10
CA ALA A 143 22.25 6.91 5.44
C ALA A 143 22.01 6.85 6.96
N THR A 144 21.43 7.93 7.49
CA THR A 144 20.82 7.97 8.82
C THR A 144 19.97 6.74 9.01
N THR A 145 20.41 5.83 9.87
CA THR A 145 19.60 4.72 10.36
C THR A 145 18.46 5.35 11.15
N ASP A 146 17.31 5.48 10.49
CA ASP A 146 16.07 5.91 11.11
C ASP A 146 15.71 4.84 12.15
N ARG A 147 16.06 5.11 13.41
CA ARG A 147 15.74 4.22 14.52
C ARG A 147 14.26 4.44 14.83
N SER A 148 13.42 3.55 14.33
CA SER A 148 12.04 3.42 14.78
C SER A 148 12.00 3.46 16.31
N ALA A 149 11.13 4.30 16.87
CA ALA A 149 11.03 4.51 18.31
C ALA A 149 10.68 3.19 19.00
N GLN A 150 11.67 2.58 19.67
CA GLN A 150 11.53 1.26 20.28
C GLN A 150 10.53 1.31 21.44
N ILE A 151 9.50 0.47 21.40
CA ILE A 151 8.55 0.30 22.51
C ILE A 151 9.24 -0.51 23.60
N LEU A 152 9.53 0.12 24.74
CA LEU A 152 10.15 -0.54 25.90
C LEU A 152 9.12 -0.72 27.00
N MET A 153 8.79 -1.97 27.33
CA MET A 153 7.84 -2.29 28.40
C MET A 153 8.55 -2.64 29.71
N LYS A 154 8.59 -1.71 30.67
CA LYS A 154 9.14 -1.96 32.01
C LYS A 154 8.23 -2.87 32.86
N PRO A 155 8.77 -3.61 33.85
CA PRO A 155 7.97 -4.39 34.78
C PRO A 155 6.92 -3.55 35.52
N LEU A 156 5.72 -4.11 35.72
CA LEU A 156 4.58 -3.41 36.31
C LEU A 156 4.88 -2.77 37.69
N ARG A 157 5.72 -3.41 38.51
CA ARG A 157 6.14 -2.89 39.83
C ARG A 157 6.88 -1.55 39.74
N ASP A 158 7.67 -1.36 38.68
CA ASP A 158 8.49 -0.17 38.49
C ASP A 158 7.61 1.00 38.01
N ILE A 159 6.56 0.70 37.25
CA ILE A 159 5.58 1.68 36.75
C ILE A 159 4.71 2.23 37.88
N ILE A 160 4.14 1.34 38.69
CA ILE A 160 3.21 1.72 39.76
C ILE A 160 3.90 2.59 40.83
N SER A 161 5.19 2.36 41.08
CA SER A 161 5.96 3.08 42.10
C SER A 161 6.63 4.38 41.61
N ASP A 162 6.66 4.66 40.29
CA ASP A 162 7.32 5.85 39.74
C ASP A 162 6.45 7.11 39.80
N ASN A 163 6.60 7.87 40.89
CA ASN A 163 5.91 9.15 41.08
C ASN A 163 6.33 10.25 40.08
N LYS A 164 7.52 10.17 39.46
CA LYS A 164 7.94 11.16 38.45
C LYS A 164 7.22 10.93 37.14
N MET A 165 7.09 9.67 36.73
CA MET A 165 6.34 9.26 35.56
C MET A 165 4.87 9.69 35.66
N TRP A 166 4.18 9.39 36.78
CA TRP A 166 2.78 9.78 36.96
C TRP A 166 2.56 11.29 36.95
N LYS A 167 3.52 12.09 37.44
CA LYS A 167 3.50 13.56 37.31
C LYS A 167 3.63 14.02 35.86
N SER A 168 4.48 13.35 35.08
CA SER A 168 4.64 13.62 33.64
C SER A 168 3.35 13.29 32.88
N VAL A 169 2.78 12.10 33.11
CA VAL A 169 1.51 11.65 32.50
C VAL A 169 0.37 12.59 32.86
N SER A 170 0.27 13.00 34.13
CA SER A 170 -0.72 13.95 34.63
C SER A 170 -0.68 15.30 33.88
N LYS A 171 0.53 15.81 33.61
CA LYS A 171 0.70 17.05 32.85
C LYS A 171 0.28 16.89 31.38
N THR A 172 0.62 15.76 30.76
CA THR A 172 0.32 15.52 29.33
C THR A 172 -1.16 15.26 29.09
N LEU A 173 -1.81 14.47 29.95
CA LEU A 173 -3.23 14.12 29.82
C LEU A 173 -4.17 15.12 30.51
N ASN A 174 -3.61 16.17 31.14
CA ASN A 174 -4.35 17.19 31.87
C ASN A 174 -5.33 16.59 32.90
N CYS A 175 -4.88 15.64 33.70
CA CYS A 175 -5.68 14.96 34.71
C CYS A 175 -4.89 14.73 36.01
N PRO A 176 -5.54 14.55 37.17
CA PRO A 176 -4.83 14.28 38.42
C PRO A 176 -4.01 12.98 38.36
N ALA A 177 -2.76 13.02 38.84
CA ALA A 177 -1.86 11.86 38.80
C ALA A 177 -2.41 10.61 39.51
N HIS A 178 -3.16 10.79 40.61
CA HIS A 178 -3.80 9.67 41.33
C HIS A 178 -4.91 9.02 40.49
N TYR A 179 -5.71 9.83 39.78
CA TYR A 179 -6.78 9.35 38.91
C TYR A 179 -6.23 8.59 37.71
N ALA A 180 -5.18 9.11 37.05
CA ALA A 180 -4.50 8.39 35.97
C ALA A 180 -3.94 7.04 36.42
N ARG A 181 -3.36 6.99 37.63
CA ARG A 181 -2.83 5.76 38.22
C ARG A 181 -3.94 4.75 38.54
N GLU A 182 -5.04 5.20 39.12
CA GLU A 182 -6.21 4.37 39.43
C GLU A 182 -6.79 3.72 38.17
N LEU A 183 -7.01 4.52 37.11
CA LEU A 183 -7.48 4.00 35.82
C LEU A 183 -6.53 2.97 35.22
N PHE A 184 -5.22 3.20 35.32
CA PHE A 184 -4.23 2.24 34.83
C PHE A 184 -4.26 0.94 35.65
N GLU A 185 -4.28 1.04 36.97
CA GLU A 185 -4.33 -0.12 37.87
C GLU A 185 -5.61 -0.94 37.65
N GLU A 186 -6.76 -0.30 37.49
CA GLU A 186 -8.07 -0.95 37.34
C GLU A 186 -8.25 -1.61 35.96
N HIS A 187 -7.92 -0.89 34.87
CA HIS A 187 -8.33 -1.30 33.53
C HIS A 187 -7.18 -1.75 32.61
N ILE A 188 -5.94 -1.32 32.84
CA ILE A 188 -4.82 -1.51 31.90
C ILE A 188 -3.75 -2.47 32.45
N SER A 189 -3.53 -2.49 33.76
CA SER A 189 -2.37 -3.14 34.40
C SER A 189 -2.22 -4.63 34.07
N THR A 190 -3.33 -5.36 34.01
CA THR A 190 -3.36 -6.80 33.71
C THR A 190 -2.98 -7.07 32.26
N TYR A 191 -3.55 -6.30 31.32
CA TYR A 191 -3.24 -6.38 29.90
C TYR A 191 -1.80 -5.95 29.62
N TYR A 192 -1.34 -4.86 30.23
CA TYR A 192 0.04 -4.39 30.13
C TYR A 192 1.03 -5.47 30.58
N ASN A 193 0.77 -6.13 31.72
CA ASN A 193 1.63 -7.20 32.22
C ASN A 193 1.62 -8.45 31.33
N PHE A 194 0.53 -8.72 30.60
CA PHE A 194 0.51 -9.75 29.56
C PHE A 194 1.47 -9.36 28.41
N LEU A 195 1.30 -8.17 27.83
CA LEU A 195 2.14 -7.69 26.73
C LEU A 195 3.63 -7.66 27.10
N GLN A 196 3.96 -7.22 28.32
CA GLN A 196 5.34 -7.14 28.80
C GLN A 196 6.01 -8.52 28.90
N ARG A 197 5.27 -9.55 29.36
CA ARG A 197 5.79 -10.93 29.43
C ARG A 197 5.98 -11.55 28.07
N GLU A 198 5.09 -11.25 27.13
CA GLU A 198 5.25 -11.70 25.75
C GLU A 198 6.46 -11.01 25.09
N SER A 199 6.64 -9.71 25.30
CA SER A 199 7.84 -8.97 24.83
C SER A 199 9.16 -9.59 25.34
N GLU A 200 9.24 -10.01 26.60
CA GLU A 200 10.44 -10.69 27.13
C GLU A 200 10.75 -12.03 26.45
N ARG A 201 9.72 -12.75 25.96
CA ARG A 201 9.88 -14.08 25.33
C ARG A 201 10.43 -14.00 23.91
N PHE A 202 10.03 -12.99 23.15
CA PHE A 202 10.46 -12.79 21.77
C PHE A 202 11.74 -11.94 21.65
N GLY A 203 12.32 -11.52 22.78
CA GLY A 203 13.42 -10.56 22.83
C GLY A 203 12.91 -9.13 22.64
N ASN A 204 13.71 -8.13 23.07
CA ASN A 204 13.41 -6.71 22.85
C ASN A 204 13.55 -6.28 21.37
N ASP A 205 13.25 -7.19 20.43
CA ASP A 205 13.37 -6.96 19.01
C ASP A 205 12.23 -6.07 18.51
N SER A 206 12.52 -5.27 17.49
CA SER A 206 11.68 -4.15 17.03
C SER A 206 10.34 -4.54 16.37
N ALA A 207 9.99 -5.82 16.37
CA ALA A 207 8.81 -6.35 15.70
C ALA A 207 8.09 -7.41 16.57
N PHE A 208 8.19 -7.33 17.91
CA PHE A 208 7.61 -8.35 18.77
C PHE A 208 6.08 -8.39 18.64
N LEU A 209 5.41 -7.23 18.51
CA LEU A 209 3.95 -7.20 18.31
C LEU A 209 3.55 -7.84 16.99
N SER A 210 4.28 -7.56 15.91
CA SER A 210 4.08 -8.23 14.62
C SER A 210 4.36 -9.74 14.72
N SER A 211 5.35 -10.16 15.50
CA SER A 211 5.72 -11.56 15.70
C SER A 211 4.71 -12.35 16.56
N LEU A 212 3.90 -11.66 17.36
CA LEU A 212 2.81 -12.24 18.14
C LEU A 212 1.56 -12.51 17.30
N ILE A 213 1.45 -11.86 16.15
CA ILE A 213 0.33 -11.95 15.22
C ILE A 213 0.67 -13.00 14.17
N TYR A 214 -0.28 -13.89 13.88
CA TYR A 214 -0.13 -14.84 12.78
C TYR A 214 -0.24 -14.07 11.45
N ASN A 215 0.64 -14.36 10.48
CA ASN A 215 0.58 -13.77 9.14
C ASN A 215 -0.69 -14.27 8.44
N GLU A 216 -1.76 -13.49 8.49
CA GLU A 216 -2.91 -13.68 7.61
C GLU A 216 -2.74 -12.73 6.42
N GLU A 217 -2.95 -13.20 5.19
CA GLU A 217 -2.79 -12.35 4.00
C GLU A 217 -3.71 -11.13 4.05
N TYR A 218 -4.94 -11.27 4.59
CA TYR A 218 -5.81 -10.14 4.99
C TYR A 218 -6.83 -10.58 6.06
N PRO A 219 -6.60 -10.31 7.36
CA PRO A 219 -7.57 -10.62 8.41
C PRO A 219 -8.86 -9.80 8.35
N ALA A 220 -9.93 -10.37 8.91
CA ALA A 220 -11.07 -9.58 9.38
C ALA A 220 -10.60 -8.54 10.43
N SER A 221 -11.00 -7.29 10.24
CA SER A 221 -10.65 -6.19 11.15
C SER A 221 -11.24 -6.46 12.54
N LEU A 222 -10.44 -6.20 13.59
CA LEU A 222 -10.99 -6.14 14.94
C LEU A 222 -12.00 -5.01 15.12
N LEU A 223 -12.28 -4.09 14.22
CA LEU A 223 -13.33 -3.08 14.48
C LEU A 223 -14.68 -3.45 13.85
N ASN A 224 -14.77 -4.57 13.12
CA ASN A 224 -15.90 -4.89 12.25
C ASN A 224 -17.06 -5.70 12.87
N ASP A 225 -17.22 -5.75 14.20
CA ASP A 225 -18.21 -6.62 14.86
C ASP A 225 -19.67 -6.14 14.79
N ASN A 226 -20.04 -5.23 13.89
CA ASN A 226 -21.44 -4.84 13.73
C ASN A 226 -22.22 -5.93 12.97
N TYR A 227 -22.47 -7.03 13.67
CA TYR A 227 -23.55 -7.98 13.41
C TYR A 227 -24.89 -7.24 13.51
N ALA A 228 -25.48 -6.92 12.35
CA ALA A 228 -26.91 -7.05 12.18
C ALA A 228 -27.14 -8.40 11.48
N GLN A 229 -27.43 -9.42 12.29
CA GLN A 229 -27.90 -10.72 11.85
C GLN A 229 -29.31 -10.53 11.27
N GLU A 230 -29.52 -10.80 9.98
CA GLU A 230 -30.78 -11.38 9.49
C GLU A 230 -30.50 -12.14 8.18
N GLU A 231 -30.74 -13.44 8.29
CA GLU A 231 -30.75 -14.52 7.32
C GLU A 231 -31.11 -14.14 5.87
N SER A 232 -30.21 -14.47 4.93
CA SER A 232 -30.58 -15.09 3.65
C SER A 232 -29.36 -15.75 2.99
N GLU A 233 -28.90 -16.87 3.54
CA GLU A 233 -28.15 -17.85 2.75
C GLU A 233 -29.14 -18.57 1.84
N GLU A 234 -29.32 -18.07 0.62
CA GLU A 234 -29.79 -18.89 -0.49
C GLU A 234 -28.83 -18.74 -1.67
N GLY A 235 -27.99 -19.77 -1.85
CA GLY A 235 -27.62 -20.26 -3.17
C GLY A 235 -26.28 -19.82 -3.75
N VAL A 236 -25.16 -20.29 -3.18
CA VAL A 236 -23.96 -20.68 -3.95
C VAL A 236 -23.39 -21.94 -3.31
N GLU A 237 -23.50 -23.07 -4.02
CA GLU A 237 -22.73 -24.29 -3.70
C GLU A 237 -21.27 -24.05 -4.10
N ASP A 238 -20.51 -23.34 -3.27
CA ASP A 238 -19.04 -23.42 -3.31
C ASP A 238 -18.63 -24.56 -2.37
N ASP A 239 -17.79 -25.47 -2.86
CA ASP A 239 -17.15 -26.51 -2.05
C ASP A 239 -16.43 -25.83 -0.87
N GLU A 240 -17.01 -25.89 0.33
CA GLU A 240 -16.38 -25.40 1.57
C GLU A 240 -15.06 -26.17 1.78
N GLU A 241 -13.95 -25.61 1.31
CA GLU A 241 -12.62 -26.01 1.74
C GLU A 241 -12.54 -25.80 3.25
N GLU A 242 -12.79 -26.85 4.03
CA GLU A 242 -12.76 -26.80 5.48
C GLU A 242 -11.46 -26.14 6.00
N GLU A 243 -11.60 -24.99 6.66
CA GLU A 243 -10.49 -24.18 7.15
C GLU A 243 -9.52 -24.98 8.04
N GLY A 244 -8.23 -24.95 7.69
CA GLY A 244 -7.15 -25.57 8.46
C GLY A 244 -6.72 -24.74 9.67
N CYS A 245 -5.96 -25.35 10.59
CA CYS A 245 -5.41 -24.66 11.75
C CYS A 245 -4.56 -23.44 11.36
N VAL A 246 -4.90 -22.23 11.85
CA VAL A 246 -4.27 -20.93 11.49
C VAL A 246 -2.75 -20.87 11.67
N ILE A 247 -2.18 -21.75 12.50
CA ILE A 247 -0.73 -21.74 12.80
C ILE A 247 0.07 -22.62 11.84
N CYS A 248 -0.54 -23.68 11.31
CA CYS A 248 0.18 -24.69 10.53
C CYS A 248 -0.48 -25.04 9.20
N ASP A 249 -1.62 -24.42 8.90
CA ASP A 249 -2.45 -24.58 7.71
C ASP A 249 -2.87 -26.03 7.41
N ARG A 250 -2.90 -26.88 8.46
CA ARG A 250 -3.29 -28.29 8.35
C ARG A 250 -4.64 -28.53 8.98
N ASN A 251 -5.48 -29.31 8.31
CA ASN A 251 -6.75 -29.81 8.81
C ASN A 251 -6.64 -31.24 9.41
N THR A 252 -5.47 -31.59 9.94
CA THR A 252 -5.28 -32.87 10.65
C THR A 252 -5.78 -32.77 12.09
N HIS A 253 -6.09 -33.88 12.78
CA HIS A 253 -6.40 -33.89 14.22
C HIS A 253 -7.58 -33.01 14.71
N ARG A 254 -8.74 -33.05 14.02
CA ARG A 254 -9.96 -32.30 14.42
C ARG A 254 -10.39 -32.44 15.88
N SER A 255 -10.18 -33.61 16.49
CA SER A 255 -10.51 -33.85 17.90
C SER A 255 -9.62 -33.08 18.89
N LYS A 256 -8.55 -32.43 18.41
CA LYS A 256 -7.64 -31.57 19.18
C LYS A 256 -7.59 -30.15 18.61
N THR A 257 -8.71 -29.69 18.08
CA THR A 257 -8.89 -28.33 17.57
C THR A 257 -9.79 -27.54 18.52
N ILE A 258 -9.46 -26.26 18.74
CA ILE A 258 -10.28 -25.28 19.45
C ILE A 258 -10.61 -24.13 18.50
N LEU A 259 -11.84 -23.62 18.58
CA LEU A 259 -12.24 -22.43 17.84
C LEU A 259 -12.08 -21.19 18.74
N CYS A 260 -11.65 -20.08 18.17
CA CYS A 260 -11.62 -18.81 18.89
C CYS A 260 -13.04 -18.28 19.10
N ASP A 261 -13.46 -18.02 20.34
CA ASP A 261 -14.81 -17.47 20.64
C ASP A 261 -15.04 -16.02 20.14
N SER A 262 -14.07 -15.45 19.41
CA SER A 262 -14.16 -14.10 18.83
C SER A 262 -14.07 -14.07 17.30
N CYS A 263 -13.38 -15.02 16.66
CA CYS A 263 -13.24 -15.04 15.20
C CYS A 263 -13.58 -16.40 14.59
N ASP A 264 -14.02 -17.36 15.41
CA ASP A 264 -14.39 -18.74 15.07
C ASP A 264 -13.32 -19.56 14.32
N ARG A 265 -12.12 -19.03 14.10
CA ARG A 265 -11.04 -19.74 13.41
C ARG A 265 -10.50 -20.93 14.21
N PRO A 266 -10.10 -22.02 13.52
CA PRO A 266 -9.59 -23.23 14.16
C PRO A 266 -8.11 -23.16 14.53
N PHE A 267 -7.78 -23.68 15.71
CA PHE A 267 -6.41 -23.79 16.22
C PHE A 267 -6.18 -25.19 16.81
N HIS A 268 -5.06 -25.83 16.48
CA HIS A 268 -4.66 -27.05 17.18
C HIS A 268 -4.17 -26.72 18.58
N LEU A 269 -4.62 -27.48 19.57
CA LEU A 269 -4.21 -27.32 20.96
C LEU A 269 -2.68 -27.38 21.13
N PHE A 270 -1.99 -28.21 20.33
CA PHE A 270 -0.53 -28.36 20.38
C PHE A 270 0.25 -27.31 19.57
N CYS A 271 -0.41 -26.60 18.64
CA CYS A 271 0.20 -25.49 17.91
C CYS A 271 0.18 -24.18 18.71
N LEU A 272 -0.68 -24.09 19.73
CA LEU A 272 -0.73 -22.95 20.63
C LEU A 272 0.56 -22.83 21.45
N ASN A 273 0.89 -21.60 21.84
CA ASN A 273 2.02 -21.33 22.72
C ASN A 273 1.53 -20.60 23.99
N PRO A 274 1.58 -21.23 25.18
CA PRO A 274 2.00 -22.62 25.42
C PRO A 274 0.98 -23.64 24.87
N PRO A 275 1.42 -24.87 24.51
CA PRO A 275 0.51 -25.93 24.08
C PRO A 275 -0.55 -26.25 25.14
N LEU A 276 -1.80 -26.33 24.72
CA LEU A 276 -2.91 -26.77 25.55
C LEU A 276 -3.01 -28.30 25.52
N VAL A 277 -3.29 -28.89 26.68
CA VAL A 277 -3.50 -30.34 26.80
C VAL A 277 -4.94 -30.71 26.41
N ASP A 278 -5.90 -29.90 26.85
CA ASP A 278 -7.34 -30.07 26.63
C ASP A 278 -8.01 -28.70 26.36
N VAL A 279 -9.17 -28.71 25.72
CA VAL A 279 -10.00 -27.50 25.52
C VAL A 279 -10.40 -26.92 26.89
N PRO A 280 -10.07 -25.65 27.18
CA PRO A 280 -10.36 -25.03 28.46
C PRO A 280 -11.88 -24.84 28.67
N LYS A 281 -12.33 -24.89 29.92
CA LYS A 281 -13.71 -24.56 30.28
C LYS A 281 -13.89 -23.04 30.32
N GLY A 282 -14.77 -22.51 29.48
CA GLY A 282 -15.07 -21.09 29.36
C GLY A 282 -14.67 -20.53 28.00
N LYS A 283 -14.72 -19.20 27.85
CA LYS A 283 -14.32 -18.56 26.61
C LYS A 283 -12.80 -18.58 26.43
N TRP A 284 -12.34 -18.96 25.24
CA TRP A 284 -10.96 -18.88 24.78
C TRP A 284 -10.88 -17.96 23.56
N VAL A 285 -9.96 -17.01 23.62
CA VAL A 285 -9.73 -16.04 22.55
C VAL A 285 -8.27 -16.16 22.11
N CYS A 286 -8.02 -16.20 20.80
CA CYS A 286 -6.68 -16.36 20.25
C CYS A 286 -5.83 -15.09 20.43
N ASN A 287 -4.50 -15.23 20.33
CA ASN A 287 -3.58 -14.10 20.44
C ASN A 287 -3.83 -13.02 19.37
N ASN A 288 -4.22 -13.42 18.15
CA ASN A 288 -4.57 -12.46 17.10
C ASN A 288 -5.79 -11.61 17.50
N CYS A 289 -6.79 -12.17 18.18
CA CYS A 289 -7.95 -11.39 18.65
C CYS A 289 -7.64 -10.56 19.91
N ILE A 290 -6.70 -10.99 20.75
CA ILE A 290 -6.27 -10.27 21.97
C ILE A 290 -5.35 -9.10 21.64
N VAL A 291 -4.40 -9.30 20.72
CA VAL A 291 -3.42 -8.28 20.30
C VAL A 291 -3.99 -7.46 19.13
N GLY A 292 -4.77 -8.09 18.27
CA GLY A 292 -5.24 -7.50 17.03
C GLY A 292 -4.15 -7.37 15.98
N ASN A 293 -4.51 -7.66 14.75
CA ASN A 293 -3.66 -7.50 13.56
C ASN A 293 -3.43 -6.03 13.14
N GLY A 294 -4.15 -5.07 13.72
CA GLY A 294 -4.10 -3.66 13.34
C GLY A 294 -4.83 -3.35 12.04
N TYR A 295 -5.26 -4.36 11.28
CA TYR A 295 -5.89 -4.24 9.99
C TYR A 295 -7.27 -3.59 10.09
N TYR A 296 -7.53 -2.70 9.15
CA TYR A 296 -8.78 -1.97 9.00
C TYR A 296 -8.97 -1.73 7.52
N GLY A 297 -10.14 -2.08 7.00
CA GLY A 297 -10.52 -1.90 5.61
C GLY A 297 -11.92 -1.34 5.54
N PHE A 298 -12.27 -0.79 4.39
CA PHE A 298 -13.64 -0.37 4.11
C PHE A 298 -14.52 -1.61 3.92
N GLN A 299 -15.73 -1.59 4.48
CA GLN A 299 -16.68 -2.68 4.25
C GLN A 299 -17.26 -2.55 2.84
N GLU A 300 -17.30 -3.65 2.10
CA GLU A 300 -18.06 -3.72 0.86
C GLU A 300 -19.54 -4.00 1.19
N ASP A 301 -20.43 -3.29 0.52
CA ASP A 301 -21.87 -3.57 0.53
C ASP A 301 -22.15 -4.51 -0.65
N ASP A 302 -22.87 -5.61 -0.40
CA ASP A 302 -23.27 -6.58 -1.43
C ASP A 302 -24.22 -5.97 -2.48
N SER A 303 -24.79 -4.80 -2.16
CA SER A 303 -25.73 -4.09 -3.03
C SER A 303 -25.05 -3.42 -4.22
N HIS A 304 -25.53 -3.71 -5.42
CA HIS A 304 -25.14 -3.02 -6.65
C HIS A 304 -26.10 -1.85 -6.93
N TYR A 305 -25.55 -0.69 -7.28
CA TYR A 305 -26.32 0.51 -7.57
C TYR A 305 -26.11 1.00 -9.00
N SER A 306 -27.18 1.49 -9.63
CA SER A 306 -27.07 2.38 -10.77
C SER A 306 -26.65 3.78 -10.31
N ARG A 307 -26.09 4.58 -11.23
CA ARG A 307 -25.77 5.98 -10.96
C ARG A 307 -26.99 6.78 -10.50
N GLN A 308 -28.16 6.55 -11.11
CA GLN A 308 -29.40 7.24 -10.73
C GLN A 308 -29.91 6.83 -9.35
N GLN A 309 -29.84 5.54 -9.02
CA GLN A 309 -30.21 5.03 -7.69
C GLN A 309 -29.28 5.61 -6.63
N PHE A 310 -27.98 5.65 -6.87
CA PHE A 310 -27.02 6.24 -5.95
C PHE A 310 -27.21 7.75 -5.78
N LYS A 311 -27.50 8.49 -6.87
CA LYS A 311 -27.89 9.91 -6.79
C LYS A 311 -29.09 10.12 -5.87
N GLN A 312 -30.12 9.28 -6.00
CA GLN A 312 -31.31 9.37 -5.14
C GLN A 312 -30.97 9.05 -3.69
N MET A 313 -30.16 8.01 -3.44
CA MET A 313 -29.67 7.67 -2.11
C MET A 313 -28.93 8.85 -1.46
N CYS A 314 -28.04 9.52 -2.19
CA CYS A 314 -27.34 10.71 -1.67
C CYS A 314 -28.32 11.82 -1.30
N ARG A 315 -29.36 12.07 -2.11
CA ARG A 315 -30.40 13.07 -1.79
C ARG A 315 -31.20 12.71 -0.55
N ASP A 316 -31.52 11.43 -0.38
CA ASP A 316 -32.27 10.93 0.77
C ASP A 316 -31.43 11.00 2.05
N PHE A 317 -30.14 10.65 1.95
CA PHE A 317 -29.17 10.86 3.03
C PHE A 317 -29.11 12.33 3.40
N ASP A 318 -28.97 13.22 2.40
CA ASP A 318 -28.89 14.64 2.64
C ASP A 318 -30.16 15.19 3.31
N SER A 319 -31.34 14.80 2.82
CA SER A 319 -32.61 15.24 3.41
C SER A 319 -32.76 14.84 4.88
N LYS A 320 -32.23 13.66 5.27
CA LYS A 320 -32.24 13.19 6.66
C LYS A 320 -31.17 13.87 7.51
N PHE A 321 -29.96 13.98 6.97
CA PHE A 321 -28.82 14.53 7.69
C PHE A 321 -28.99 16.02 8.01
N TRP A 322 -29.58 16.76 7.07
CA TRP A 322 -29.91 18.17 7.24
C TRP A 322 -31.37 18.41 7.67
N ALA A 323 -32.04 17.46 8.33
CA ALA A 323 -33.48 17.60 8.67
C ALA A 323 -33.88 18.87 9.47
N LYS A 324 -32.92 19.58 10.08
CA LYS A 324 -33.13 20.85 10.82
C LYS A 324 -32.77 22.11 10.01
N GLY A 325 -32.44 22.01 8.73
CA GLY A 325 -32.03 23.14 7.88
C GLY A 325 -31.74 22.73 6.43
N GLU A 326 -31.09 23.61 5.67
CA GLU A 326 -30.54 23.24 4.36
C GLU A 326 -29.08 22.81 4.50
N LYS A 327 -28.60 22.02 3.54
CA LYS A 327 -27.17 21.72 3.41
C LYS A 327 -26.39 23.03 3.26
N PRO A 328 -25.35 23.28 4.08
CA PRO A 328 -24.52 24.48 3.94
C PRO A 328 -23.95 24.60 2.53
N LYS A 329 -24.06 25.79 1.95
CA LYS A 329 -23.46 26.11 0.64
C LYS A 329 -22.00 26.50 0.77
N ASP A 330 -21.57 26.92 1.97
CA ASP A 330 -20.18 27.24 2.24
C ASP A 330 -19.36 25.96 2.46
N ILE A 331 -18.36 25.76 1.60
CA ILE A 331 -17.46 24.61 1.66
C ILE A 331 -16.63 24.63 2.95
N TYR A 332 -16.32 25.81 3.49
CA TYR A 332 -15.59 25.91 4.76
C TYR A 332 -16.42 25.37 5.93
N GLU A 333 -17.72 25.66 5.96
CA GLU A 333 -18.63 25.11 6.98
C GLU A 333 -18.73 23.58 6.86
N LEU A 334 -18.90 23.06 5.64
CA LEU A 334 -18.89 21.61 5.38
C LEU A 334 -17.57 20.95 5.81
N GLU A 335 -16.43 21.60 5.56
CA GLU A 335 -15.12 21.14 5.99
C GLU A 335 -14.99 21.07 7.51
N CYS A 336 -15.45 22.11 8.22
CA CYS A 336 -15.47 22.09 9.69
C CYS A 336 -16.33 20.94 10.23
N MET A 337 -17.52 20.73 9.65
CA MET A 337 -18.40 19.62 10.03
C MET A 337 -17.78 18.26 9.72
N PHE A 338 -17.12 18.10 8.57
CA PHE A 338 -16.43 16.88 8.20
C PHE A 338 -15.38 16.50 9.25
N TRP A 339 -14.46 17.43 9.57
CA TRP A 339 -13.40 17.16 10.55
C TRP A 339 -13.95 16.95 11.96
N GLU A 340 -15.05 17.61 12.35
CA GLU A 340 -15.74 17.33 13.61
C GLU A 340 -16.20 15.86 13.69
N ARG A 341 -16.76 15.31 12.59
CA ARG A 341 -17.19 13.89 12.56
C ARG A 341 -16.04 12.90 12.52
N VAL A 342 -14.91 13.28 11.92
CA VAL A 342 -13.70 12.45 11.91
C VAL A 342 -13.03 12.43 13.30
N ASP A 343 -12.96 13.57 13.97
CA ASP A 343 -12.24 13.69 15.23
C ASP A 343 -13.08 13.29 16.46
N ASN A 344 -14.40 13.50 16.42
CA ASN A 344 -15.28 13.22 17.55
C ASN A 344 -15.80 11.77 17.54
N ILE A 345 -15.19 10.95 18.39
CA ILE A 345 -15.55 9.54 18.59
C ILE A 345 -16.99 9.29 19.04
N ASP A 346 -17.64 10.29 19.66
CA ASP A 346 -19.02 10.18 20.15
C ASP A 346 -20.07 10.52 19.05
N LEU A 347 -19.64 10.95 17.86
CA LEU A 347 -20.51 11.34 16.73
C LEU A 347 -20.36 10.37 15.56
N PRO A 348 -20.91 9.15 15.64
CA PRO A 348 -20.81 8.19 14.56
C PRO A 348 -21.48 8.71 13.28
N CYS A 349 -20.78 8.59 12.16
CA CYS A 349 -21.26 8.97 10.84
C CYS A 349 -20.75 7.94 9.85
N THR A 350 -21.66 7.13 9.31
CA THR A 350 -21.34 6.15 8.27
C THR A 350 -21.88 6.64 6.94
N VAL A 351 -21.02 6.66 5.92
CA VAL A 351 -21.33 7.14 4.57
C VAL A 351 -21.02 6.07 3.54
N LYS A 352 -21.74 6.08 2.41
CA LYS A 352 -21.55 5.16 1.28
C LYS A 352 -20.83 5.85 0.13
N TYR A 353 -19.98 5.15 -0.60
CA TYR A 353 -19.29 5.69 -1.77
C TYR A 353 -18.93 4.60 -2.78
N GLY A 354 -18.71 4.99 -4.03
CA GLY A 354 -18.11 4.13 -5.05
C GLY A 354 -16.66 4.51 -5.24
N ALA A 355 -15.75 3.53 -5.17
CA ALA A 355 -14.34 3.71 -5.46
C ALA A 355 -13.81 2.48 -6.16
N ASP A 356 -12.71 2.65 -6.87
CA ASP A 356 -12.01 1.55 -7.54
C ASP A 356 -12.90 0.79 -8.52
N ILE A 357 -13.87 1.50 -9.11
CA ILE A 357 -14.82 0.90 -10.04
C ILE A 357 -14.10 0.71 -11.36
N HIS A 358 -13.88 -0.55 -11.71
CA HIS A 358 -13.30 -0.97 -12.97
C HIS A 358 -14.20 -2.03 -13.62
N ASN A 359 -14.93 -1.60 -14.65
CA ASN A 359 -15.75 -2.48 -15.48
C ASN A 359 -15.11 -2.56 -16.87
N GLU A 360 -15.19 -3.71 -17.53
CA GLU A 360 -14.57 -3.94 -18.84
C GLU A 360 -15.53 -3.72 -20.01
N ALA A 361 -16.84 -3.66 -19.74
CA ALA A 361 -17.85 -3.55 -20.79
C ALA A 361 -17.84 -2.17 -21.49
N PRO A 362 -18.17 -2.10 -22.79
CA PRO A 362 -18.26 -0.83 -23.51
C PRO A 362 -19.21 0.16 -22.84
N GLY A 363 -18.71 1.37 -22.58
CA GLY A 363 -19.48 2.42 -21.88
C GLY A 363 -19.47 2.30 -20.36
N GLU A 364 -18.64 1.44 -19.77
CA GLU A 364 -18.50 1.29 -18.32
C GLU A 364 -17.07 1.51 -17.81
N VAL A 365 -16.08 1.49 -18.70
CA VAL A 365 -14.64 1.62 -18.39
C VAL A 365 -14.25 3.02 -17.90
N THR A 366 -14.84 4.07 -18.48
CA THR A 366 -14.42 5.47 -18.29
C THR A 366 -15.62 6.40 -18.41
N GLY A 367 -15.55 7.56 -17.77
CA GLY A 367 -16.47 8.66 -18.01
C GLY A 367 -16.14 9.46 -19.27
N PHE A 368 -14.95 9.33 -19.83
CA PHE A 368 -14.55 10.04 -21.05
C PHE A 368 -15.11 9.39 -22.33
N PRO A 369 -15.26 10.17 -23.42
CA PRO A 369 -15.59 9.64 -24.74
C PRO A 369 -14.64 8.54 -25.21
N THR A 370 -15.20 7.43 -25.70
CA THR A 370 -14.48 6.31 -26.31
C THR A 370 -15.03 5.96 -27.69
N LYS A 371 -14.27 5.21 -28.49
CA LYS A 371 -14.76 4.73 -29.80
C LYS A 371 -15.73 3.56 -29.67
N ASP A 372 -15.59 2.78 -28.60
CA ASP A 372 -16.33 1.53 -28.39
C ASP A 372 -17.76 1.77 -27.92
N TYR A 373 -18.02 2.93 -27.31
CA TYR A 373 -19.35 3.35 -26.90
C TYR A 373 -19.58 4.81 -27.24
N VAL A 374 -20.69 5.09 -27.91
CA VAL A 374 -21.18 6.45 -28.15
C VAL A 374 -22.58 6.55 -27.54
N PRO A 375 -22.81 7.45 -26.56
CA PRO A 375 -24.12 7.64 -25.97
C PRO A 375 -25.19 7.95 -27.02
N PRO A 376 -26.39 7.34 -26.95
CA PRO A 376 -27.47 7.56 -27.93
C PRO A 376 -27.85 9.04 -28.11
N THR A 377 -27.68 9.86 -27.07
CA THR A 377 -27.94 11.31 -27.07
C THR A 377 -27.00 12.08 -28.01
N ILE A 378 -25.80 11.58 -28.27
CA ILE A 378 -24.76 12.23 -29.08
C ILE A 378 -24.92 11.89 -30.56
N CYS A 379 -25.48 10.71 -30.88
CA CYS A 379 -25.74 10.25 -32.25
C CYS A 379 -26.81 11.08 -33.01
N ALA A 380 -27.37 12.12 -32.39
CA ALA A 380 -28.44 12.93 -32.96
C ALA A 380 -27.99 13.88 -34.09
N SER A 381 -26.71 14.29 -34.14
CA SER A 381 -26.19 15.17 -35.19
C SER A 381 -24.77 14.77 -35.66
N PRO A 382 -24.42 14.94 -36.96
CA PRO A 382 -23.07 14.70 -37.45
C PRO A 382 -21.99 15.58 -36.81
N GLU A 383 -22.36 16.79 -36.41
CA GLU A 383 -21.47 17.76 -35.74
C GLU A 383 -21.09 17.28 -34.34
N SER A 384 -22.08 16.82 -33.56
CA SER A 384 -21.87 16.24 -32.23
C SER A 384 -21.01 14.97 -32.28
N LEU A 385 -21.16 14.15 -33.33
CA LEU A 385 -20.34 12.96 -33.51
C LEU A 385 -18.87 13.32 -33.84
N ASN A 386 -18.65 14.37 -34.64
CA ASN A 386 -17.31 14.84 -34.95
C ASN A 386 -16.62 15.45 -33.72
N GLU A 387 -17.34 16.25 -32.93
CA GLU A 387 -16.85 16.79 -31.66
C GLU A 387 -16.53 15.67 -30.66
N TYR A 388 -17.41 14.68 -30.55
CA TYR A 388 -17.17 13.48 -29.74
C TYR A 388 -15.90 12.75 -30.17
N GLY A 389 -15.71 12.59 -31.49
CA GLY A 389 -14.51 11.98 -32.07
C GLY A 389 -13.21 12.70 -31.70
N TRP A 390 -13.23 14.04 -31.54
CA TRP A 390 -12.06 14.81 -31.09
C TRP A 390 -11.65 14.42 -29.66
N TYR A 391 -12.60 14.34 -28.72
CA TYR A 391 -12.33 13.93 -27.34
C TYR A 391 -11.77 12.51 -27.21
N THR A 392 -12.20 11.58 -28.08
CA THR A 392 -11.67 10.19 -28.06
C THR A 392 -10.17 10.10 -28.31
N GLN A 393 -9.60 11.07 -29.05
CA GLN A 393 -8.19 11.11 -29.43
C GLN A 393 -7.39 12.12 -28.61
N HIS A 394 -8.06 12.94 -27.80
CA HIS A 394 -7.40 14.00 -27.05
C HIS A 394 -6.44 13.40 -26.00
N PRO A 395 -5.20 13.91 -25.85
CA PRO A 395 -4.21 13.32 -24.94
C PRO A 395 -4.52 13.52 -23.45
N MET A 396 -5.36 14.50 -23.10
CA MET A 396 -5.90 14.70 -21.73
C MET A 396 -7.16 13.86 -21.43
N ASN A 397 -7.66 13.07 -22.38
CA ASN A 397 -8.58 11.98 -22.05
C ASN A 397 -7.80 10.96 -21.19
N LEU A 398 -8.31 10.59 -20.02
CA LEU A 398 -7.55 9.81 -19.05
C LEU A 398 -7.17 8.40 -19.54
N ILE A 399 -7.87 7.85 -20.54
CA ILE A 399 -7.42 6.62 -21.22
C ILE A 399 -6.12 6.83 -21.99
N ASN A 400 -5.95 8.01 -22.60
CA ASN A 400 -4.81 8.32 -23.47
C ASN A 400 -3.61 8.88 -22.69
N LEU A 401 -3.85 9.53 -21.55
CA LEU A 401 -2.82 10.24 -20.78
C LEU A 401 -1.61 9.37 -20.37
N PRO A 402 -1.77 8.12 -19.88
CA PRO A 402 -0.64 7.25 -19.55
C PRO A 402 0.25 6.93 -20.75
N TYR A 403 -0.31 7.00 -21.95
CA TYR A 403 0.35 6.72 -23.23
C TYR A 403 0.69 7.99 -24.02
N ALA A 404 0.42 9.17 -23.48
CA ALA A 404 0.73 10.43 -24.11
C ALA A 404 2.24 10.56 -24.35
N LYS A 405 2.60 11.27 -25.42
CA LYS A 405 4.00 11.43 -25.85
C LYS A 405 4.85 11.98 -24.71
N GLY A 406 5.88 11.21 -24.35
CA GLY A 406 6.82 11.53 -23.26
C GLY A 406 6.53 10.82 -21.93
N SER A 407 5.38 10.15 -21.78
CA SER A 407 5.14 9.25 -20.64
C SER A 407 6.01 8.00 -20.75
N LEU A 408 6.62 7.59 -19.64
CA LEU A 408 7.47 6.40 -19.57
C LEU A 408 6.64 5.10 -19.49
N LEU A 409 5.39 5.16 -19.02
CA LEU A 409 4.52 3.98 -18.91
C LEU A 409 4.20 3.36 -20.27
N ALA A 410 4.22 4.15 -21.35
CA ALA A 410 4.06 3.67 -22.71
C ALA A 410 5.12 2.63 -23.13
N LEU A 411 6.27 2.58 -22.44
CA LEU A 411 7.39 1.69 -22.78
C LEU A 411 7.25 0.27 -22.22
N PHE A 412 6.36 0.02 -21.27
CA PHE A 412 6.10 -1.34 -20.78
C PHE A 412 5.46 -2.22 -21.85
N GLY A 413 4.73 -1.64 -22.81
CA GLY A 413 4.07 -2.40 -23.88
C GLY A 413 3.01 -3.39 -23.38
N ARG A 414 2.51 -3.20 -22.15
CA ARG A 414 1.37 -3.87 -21.51
C ARG A 414 0.51 -2.85 -20.75
N ARG A 415 -0.76 -3.17 -20.51
CA ARG A 415 -1.59 -2.44 -19.55
C ARG A 415 -1.17 -2.87 -18.16
N ILE A 416 -0.96 -1.91 -17.27
CA ILE A 416 -0.66 -2.16 -15.87
C ILE A 416 -1.99 -1.99 -15.14
N SER A 417 -2.59 -3.11 -14.74
CA SER A 417 -3.82 -3.10 -13.94
C SER A 417 -3.61 -2.24 -12.69
N GLY A 418 -4.58 -1.39 -12.35
CA GLY A 418 -4.44 -0.44 -11.26
C GLY A 418 -3.80 0.90 -11.59
N MET A 419 -3.14 1.07 -12.75
CA MET A 419 -2.38 2.30 -13.04
C MET A 419 -2.70 2.94 -14.39
N THR A 420 -2.63 2.17 -15.49
CA THR A 420 -2.76 2.74 -16.85
C THR A 420 -4.18 2.73 -17.38
N VAL A 421 -5.10 2.06 -16.67
CA VAL A 421 -6.52 2.07 -16.96
C VAL A 421 -7.19 3.00 -15.94
N PRO A 422 -8.05 3.94 -16.34
CA PRO A 422 -8.68 4.86 -15.39
C PRO A 422 -9.63 4.18 -14.39
N TRP A 423 -9.71 4.76 -13.19
CA TRP A 423 -10.53 4.28 -12.08
C TRP A 423 -11.65 5.29 -11.81
N ILE A 424 -12.88 4.81 -11.68
CA ILE A 424 -14.05 5.66 -11.44
C ILE A 424 -14.32 5.77 -9.93
N TYR A 425 -14.56 7.01 -9.48
CA TYR A 425 -14.88 7.35 -8.10
C TYR A 425 -16.17 8.16 -8.01
N ILE A 426 -17.18 7.60 -7.33
CA ILE A 426 -18.50 8.20 -7.16
C ILE A 426 -18.65 8.62 -5.69
N GLY A 427 -18.63 9.93 -5.46
CA GLY A 427 -18.69 10.52 -4.13
C GLY A 427 -20.11 10.67 -3.61
N SER A 428 -20.23 10.76 -2.28
CA SER A 428 -21.42 11.19 -1.56
C SER A 428 -21.00 12.22 -0.50
N THR A 429 -21.95 12.82 0.20
CA THR A 429 -21.59 13.82 1.22
C THR A 429 -20.71 13.21 2.31
N PHE A 430 -19.53 13.81 2.50
CA PHE A 430 -18.48 13.39 3.42
C PHE A 430 -17.77 12.07 3.09
N SER A 431 -18.06 11.44 1.96
CA SER A 431 -17.20 10.34 1.53
C SER A 431 -15.78 10.84 1.27
N THR A 432 -14.79 10.07 1.67
CA THR A 432 -13.42 10.53 1.84
C THR A 432 -12.41 9.54 1.29
N PHE A 433 -11.22 10.03 0.94
CA PHE A 433 -10.04 9.23 0.68
C PHE A 433 -8.95 9.67 1.66
N CYS A 434 -8.32 8.70 2.31
CA CYS A 434 -7.37 8.94 3.37
C CYS A 434 -6.00 9.39 2.82
N TRP A 435 -5.10 9.77 3.73
CA TRP A 435 -3.72 10.11 3.35
C TRP A 435 -3.02 8.92 2.71
N HIS A 436 -2.53 9.11 1.49
CA HIS A 436 -1.76 8.10 0.76
C HIS A 436 -0.80 8.73 -0.24
N LEU A 437 0.12 7.90 -0.74
CA LEU A 437 0.99 8.19 -1.88
C LEU A 437 0.54 7.32 -3.06
N GLU A 438 0.74 7.83 -4.27
CA GLU A 438 0.55 7.06 -5.50
C GLU A 438 1.55 5.90 -5.59
N ASP A 439 1.14 4.83 -6.26
CA ASP A 439 1.99 3.66 -6.44
C ASP A 439 3.28 4.00 -7.19
N GLN A 440 4.39 3.50 -6.63
CA GLN A 440 5.76 3.83 -7.03
C GLN A 440 6.00 5.34 -7.20
N TYR A 441 5.29 6.14 -6.41
CA TYR A 441 5.33 7.60 -6.41
C TYR A 441 5.06 8.21 -7.80
N THR A 442 4.26 7.54 -8.63
CA THR A 442 3.86 8.08 -9.94
C THR A 442 3.04 9.37 -9.80
N LEU A 443 2.85 10.06 -10.92
CA LEU A 443 1.90 11.16 -10.96
C LEU A 443 0.49 10.57 -11.12
N SER A 444 -0.51 11.27 -10.60
CA SER A 444 -1.91 10.97 -10.89
C SER A 444 -2.62 12.20 -11.42
N ALA A 445 -3.58 11.99 -12.31
CA ALA A 445 -4.50 13.02 -12.77
C ALA A 445 -5.92 12.60 -12.42
N ASN A 446 -6.62 13.44 -11.67
CA ASN A 446 -8.03 13.27 -11.34
C ASN A 446 -8.87 14.32 -12.09
N TYR A 447 -9.86 13.87 -12.85
CA TYR A 447 -10.85 14.74 -13.52
C TYR A 447 -12.22 14.57 -12.86
N GLN A 448 -12.88 15.68 -12.56
CA GLN A 448 -14.24 15.67 -12.05
C GLN A 448 -15.23 15.93 -13.19
N HIS A 449 -16.04 14.93 -13.54
CA HIS A 449 -17.00 15.03 -14.65
C HIS A 449 -18.25 15.83 -14.27
N GLU A 450 -18.83 15.56 -13.10
CA GLU A 450 -20.07 16.22 -12.65
C GLU A 450 -20.21 16.25 -11.12
N GLY A 451 -21.20 17.02 -10.64
CA GLY A 451 -21.67 17.01 -9.25
C GLY A 451 -21.03 18.06 -8.34
N ASP A 452 -21.10 17.81 -7.04
CA ASP A 452 -20.64 18.72 -5.99
C ASP A 452 -19.11 18.74 -5.87
N PRO A 453 -18.49 19.86 -5.44
CA PRO A 453 -17.04 19.99 -5.36
C PRO A 453 -16.35 18.94 -4.48
N LYS A 454 -15.11 18.62 -4.82
CA LYS A 454 -14.21 17.78 -4.02
C LYS A 454 -13.13 18.62 -3.36
N VAL A 455 -12.92 18.42 -2.05
CA VAL A 455 -11.88 19.10 -1.29
C VAL A 455 -10.66 18.19 -1.19
N TRP A 456 -9.48 18.75 -1.49
CA TRP A 456 -8.21 18.05 -1.46
C TRP A 456 -7.25 18.72 -0.48
N TYR A 457 -6.37 17.90 0.11
CA TYR A 457 -5.24 18.31 0.91
C TYR A 457 -3.98 17.65 0.35
N SER A 458 -2.87 18.40 0.31
CA SER A 458 -1.56 17.86 -0.07
C SER A 458 -0.49 18.15 0.97
N ILE A 459 0.44 17.21 1.08
CA ILE A 459 1.71 17.35 1.78
C ILE A 459 2.80 17.01 0.74
N PRO A 460 3.59 17.99 0.29
CA PRO A 460 4.65 17.76 -0.69
C PRO A 460 5.77 16.87 -0.12
N GLU A 461 6.64 16.37 -1.00
CA GLU A 461 7.77 15.50 -0.66
C GLU A 461 8.55 15.93 0.60
N HIS A 462 8.90 17.21 0.69
CA HIS A 462 9.72 17.74 1.78
C HIS A 462 8.99 17.76 3.16
N GLY A 463 7.68 17.48 3.17
CA GLY A 463 6.88 17.26 4.37
C GLY A 463 6.70 15.79 4.75
N CYS A 464 6.98 14.84 3.85
CA CYS A 464 6.67 13.42 4.04
C CYS A 464 7.40 12.80 5.23
N GLU A 465 8.68 13.10 5.44
CA GLU A 465 9.44 12.55 6.58
C GLU A 465 8.84 12.99 7.91
N LYS A 466 8.50 14.29 8.05
CA LYS A 466 7.85 14.83 9.25
C LYS A 466 6.46 14.22 9.45
N PHE A 467 5.70 14.02 8.39
CA PHE A 467 4.38 13.40 8.44
C PHE A 467 4.47 11.94 8.88
N ASN A 468 5.34 11.14 8.27
CA ASN A 468 5.60 9.75 8.67
C ASN A 468 6.00 9.68 10.15
N HIS A 469 6.91 10.54 10.58
CA HIS A 469 7.34 10.61 11.96
C HIS A 469 6.19 10.98 12.92
N LEU A 470 5.35 11.94 12.55
CA LEU A 470 4.17 12.29 13.34
C LEU A 470 3.20 11.12 13.46
N MET A 471 2.91 10.42 12.36
CA MET A 471 1.99 9.28 12.34
C MET A 471 2.50 8.14 13.23
N GLN A 472 3.78 7.79 13.11
CA GLN A 472 4.45 6.82 13.99
C GLN A 472 4.46 7.28 15.44
N GLN A 473 4.69 8.58 15.71
CA GLN A 473 4.61 9.12 17.05
C GLN A 473 3.21 9.03 17.63
N ILE A 474 2.16 9.20 16.83
CA ILE A 474 0.78 9.18 17.31
C ILE A 474 0.37 7.77 17.74
N ALA A 475 0.59 6.77 16.88
CA ALA A 475 0.20 5.39 17.13
C ALA A 475 1.35 4.39 16.86
N PRO A 476 2.41 4.38 17.70
CA PRO A 476 3.62 3.59 17.44
C PRO A 476 3.36 2.08 17.42
N ASP A 477 2.46 1.58 18.28
CA ASP A 477 2.08 0.17 18.33
C ASP A 477 1.31 -0.26 17.07
N LEU A 478 0.51 0.62 16.48
CA LEU A 478 -0.19 0.33 15.23
C LEU A 478 0.78 0.21 14.05
N PHE A 479 1.78 1.08 13.97
CA PHE A 479 2.83 1.01 12.94
C PHE A 479 3.79 -0.17 13.14
N GLU A 480 4.01 -0.62 14.37
CA GLU A 480 4.76 -1.86 14.63
C GLU A 480 3.99 -3.10 14.15
N LYS A 481 2.66 -3.12 14.37
CA LYS A 481 1.78 -4.20 13.90
C LYS A 481 1.60 -4.18 12.38
N GLN A 482 1.55 -2.99 11.80
CA GLN A 482 1.23 -2.75 10.40
C GLN A 482 2.15 -1.68 9.78
N PRO A 483 3.36 -2.07 9.33
CA PRO A 483 4.34 -1.12 8.78
C PRO A 483 3.88 -0.41 7.49
N ASP A 484 2.98 -1.04 6.74
CA ASP A 484 2.44 -0.54 5.47
C ASP A 484 1.15 0.29 5.64
N LEU A 485 0.78 0.68 6.87
CA LEU A 485 -0.47 1.40 7.17
C LEU A 485 -0.77 2.62 6.28
N LEU A 486 0.25 3.41 5.95
CA LEU A 486 0.10 4.60 5.11
C LEU A 486 -0.09 4.27 3.63
N HIS A 487 0.19 3.04 3.21
CA HIS A 487 -0.08 2.55 1.85
C HIS A 487 -1.49 1.98 1.70
N GLN A 488 -2.18 1.68 2.80
CA GLN A 488 -3.49 1.01 2.78
C GLN A 488 -4.69 1.97 2.70
N LEU A 489 -4.49 3.28 2.52
CA LEU A 489 -5.59 4.25 2.29
C LEU A 489 -6.65 4.33 3.41
N VAL A 490 -6.30 4.04 4.65
CA VAL A 490 -7.27 3.80 5.75
C VAL A 490 -7.16 4.75 6.94
N THR A 491 -6.30 5.77 6.86
CA THR A 491 -5.98 6.62 8.02
C THR A 491 -5.98 8.11 7.73
N LEU A 492 -6.72 8.86 8.55
CA LEU A 492 -6.81 10.32 8.53
C LEU A 492 -6.20 10.94 9.79
N ILE A 493 -5.68 12.15 9.60
CA ILE A 493 -5.44 13.14 10.64
C ILE A 493 -5.79 14.50 10.04
N ALA A 494 -6.54 15.30 10.80
CA ALA A 494 -6.87 16.65 10.38
C ALA A 494 -5.59 17.47 10.23
N PRO A 495 -5.39 18.18 9.10
CA PRO A 495 -4.29 19.13 9.00
C PRO A 495 -4.35 20.20 10.11
N TYR A 496 -5.55 20.50 10.61
CA TYR A 496 -5.80 21.47 11.67
C TYR A 496 -5.50 20.93 13.08
N ASP A 497 -5.18 19.64 13.23
CA ASP A 497 -4.80 19.06 14.52
C ASP A 497 -3.57 19.78 15.08
N LYS A 498 -3.60 20.06 16.39
CA LYS A 498 -2.53 20.78 17.07
C LYS A 498 -1.16 20.11 16.88
N ARG A 499 -1.07 18.78 16.92
CA ARG A 499 0.19 18.04 16.73
C ARG A 499 0.69 18.13 15.30
N PHE A 500 -0.21 18.15 14.33
CA PHE A 500 0.12 18.36 12.93
C PHE A 500 0.75 19.74 12.72
N GLN A 501 0.14 20.78 13.29
CA GLN A 501 0.64 22.15 13.23
C GLN A 501 1.97 22.33 13.97
N GLU A 502 2.11 21.77 15.17
CA GLU A 502 3.34 21.83 15.97
C GLU A 502 4.51 21.09 15.30
N ALA A 503 4.23 20.03 14.53
CA ALA A 503 5.23 19.32 13.73
C ALA A 503 5.75 20.13 12.52
N ASN A 504 5.16 21.29 12.22
CA ASN A 504 5.51 22.15 11.08
C ASN A 504 5.53 21.37 9.75
N ILE A 505 4.46 20.60 9.51
CA ILE A 505 4.25 19.85 8.27
C ILE A 505 3.61 20.80 7.24
N PRO A 506 4.24 21.01 6.07
CA PRO A 506 3.64 21.82 5.01
C PRO A 506 2.38 21.13 4.49
N CYS A 507 1.26 21.86 4.48
CA CYS A 507 0.00 21.34 3.97
C CYS A 507 -0.78 22.42 3.21
N TYR A 508 -1.30 22.03 2.04
CA TYR A 508 -2.02 22.91 1.13
C TYR A 508 -3.39 22.33 0.80
N LYS A 509 -4.29 23.19 0.31
CA LYS A 509 -5.68 22.84 0.02
C LYS A 509 -6.05 23.08 -1.45
N ALA A 510 -6.94 22.28 -2.00
CA ALA A 510 -7.62 22.57 -3.26
C ALA A 510 -9.13 22.34 -3.13
N ILE A 511 -9.90 23.09 -3.93
CA ILE A 511 -11.31 22.80 -4.19
C ILE A 511 -11.40 22.55 -5.69
N GLN A 512 -11.76 21.31 -6.04
CA GLN A 512 -11.97 20.85 -7.40
C GLN A 512 -13.46 20.97 -7.72
N HIS A 513 -13.77 21.62 -8.84
CA HIS A 513 -15.10 21.73 -9.40
C HIS A 513 -15.24 20.84 -10.65
N PRO A 514 -16.48 20.57 -11.10
CA PRO A 514 -16.70 19.89 -12.37
C PRO A 514 -15.96 20.56 -13.53
N GLY A 515 -15.32 19.75 -14.38
CA GLY A 515 -14.50 20.19 -15.50
C GLY A 515 -13.04 20.48 -15.15
N GLU A 516 -12.62 20.41 -13.88
CA GLU A 516 -11.25 20.69 -13.46
C GLU A 516 -10.43 19.41 -13.21
N TYR A 517 -9.13 19.49 -13.46
CA TYR A 517 -8.16 18.46 -13.09
C TYR A 517 -7.44 18.81 -11.79
N ILE A 518 -7.17 17.81 -10.97
CA ILE A 518 -6.12 17.83 -9.94
C ILE A 518 -5.02 16.90 -10.41
N VAL A 519 -3.78 17.43 -10.48
CA VAL A 519 -2.59 16.63 -10.80
C VAL A 519 -1.72 16.53 -9.56
N THR A 520 -1.50 15.30 -9.10
CA THR A 520 -0.64 14.97 -7.97
C THR A 520 0.77 14.67 -8.47
N PHE A 521 1.77 15.30 -7.85
CA PHE A 521 3.18 15.11 -8.19
C PHE A 521 3.81 13.97 -7.37
N PRO A 522 4.99 13.48 -7.79
CA PRO A 522 5.64 12.36 -7.12
C PRO A 522 5.81 12.60 -5.62
N LYS A 523 5.62 11.53 -4.85
CA LYS A 523 5.84 11.49 -3.39
C LYS A 523 5.07 12.61 -2.64
N CYS A 524 3.86 12.90 -3.11
CA CYS A 524 2.93 13.83 -2.47
C CYS A 524 1.85 13.05 -1.71
N TYR A 525 1.86 13.18 -0.38
CA TYR A 525 0.75 12.66 0.42
C TYR A 525 -0.49 13.50 0.13
N HIS A 526 -1.60 12.84 -0.17
CA HIS A 526 -2.85 13.55 -0.41
C HIS A 526 -4.04 12.83 0.20
N SER A 527 -5.04 13.62 0.59
CA SER A 527 -6.31 13.17 1.17
C SER A 527 -7.41 14.16 0.83
N GLY A 528 -8.66 13.81 1.13
CA GLY A 528 -9.76 14.71 0.84
C GLY A 528 -11.13 14.13 1.07
N PHE A 529 -12.16 14.92 0.80
CA PHE A 529 -13.55 14.50 0.94
C PHE A 529 -14.44 15.16 -0.11
N ASN A 530 -15.56 14.52 -0.39
CA ASN A 530 -16.58 15.02 -1.31
C ASN A 530 -17.63 15.82 -0.54
N THR A 531 -17.98 17.00 -1.04
CA THR A 531 -19.01 17.83 -0.41
C THR A 531 -20.42 17.33 -0.68
N GLY A 532 -20.58 16.39 -1.63
CA GLY A 532 -21.85 15.74 -1.97
C GLY A 532 -21.69 14.73 -3.09
N TYR A 533 -22.78 14.48 -3.83
CA TYR A 533 -22.72 13.58 -4.97
C TYR A 533 -21.80 14.14 -6.04
N ASN A 534 -20.81 13.37 -6.49
CA ASN A 534 -20.00 13.70 -7.65
C ASN A 534 -19.49 12.45 -8.38
N PHE A 535 -19.05 12.65 -9.62
CA PHE A 535 -18.48 11.60 -10.46
C PHE A 535 -17.09 12.04 -10.92
N ASN A 536 -16.08 11.25 -10.59
CA ASN A 536 -14.69 11.56 -10.86
C ASN A 536 -14.00 10.35 -11.45
N GLU A 537 -12.89 10.60 -12.12
CA GLU A 537 -12.06 9.58 -12.73
C GLU A 537 -10.60 9.93 -12.48
N ALA A 538 -9.75 8.94 -12.21
CA ALA A 538 -8.33 9.15 -12.04
C ALA A 538 -7.49 8.11 -12.77
N VAL A 539 -6.27 8.48 -13.16
CA VAL A 539 -5.28 7.58 -13.76
C VAL A 539 -3.87 7.99 -13.38
N ASN A 540 -2.95 7.03 -13.34
CA ASN A 540 -1.54 7.29 -13.12
C ASN A 540 -0.80 7.51 -14.44
N PHE A 541 0.20 8.38 -14.40
CA PHE A 541 1.09 8.63 -15.54
C PHE A 541 2.48 9.05 -15.04
N THR A 542 3.43 9.22 -15.97
CA THR A 542 4.81 9.55 -15.61
C THR A 542 5.38 10.65 -16.50
N ILE A 543 6.43 11.30 -16.00
CA ILE A 543 7.29 12.24 -16.73
C ILE A 543 8.74 11.81 -16.53
N ASN A 544 9.68 12.32 -17.33
CA ASN A 544 11.10 11.97 -17.21
C ASN A 544 11.67 12.23 -15.79
N LEU A 545 11.21 13.30 -15.13
CA LEU A 545 11.66 13.70 -13.80
C LEU A 545 11.16 12.77 -12.67
N TRP A 546 10.21 11.86 -12.95
CA TRP A 546 9.70 10.91 -11.96
C TRP A 546 10.67 9.75 -11.69
N LEU A 547 11.52 9.35 -12.65
CA LEU A 547 12.36 8.15 -12.54
C LEU A 547 13.10 7.98 -11.18
N PRO A 548 13.71 9.02 -10.58
CA PRO A 548 14.38 8.89 -9.29
C PRO A 548 13.43 8.49 -8.15
N TYR A 549 12.18 8.97 -8.20
CA TYR A 549 11.14 8.64 -7.22
C TYR A 549 10.68 7.20 -7.35
N GLY A 550 10.57 6.66 -8.58
CA GLY A 550 10.23 5.24 -8.78
C GLY A 550 11.30 4.30 -8.22
N VAL A 551 12.58 4.64 -8.37
CA VAL A 551 13.70 3.90 -7.75
C VAL A 551 13.65 4.00 -6.23
N GLU A 552 13.42 5.21 -5.68
CA GLU A 552 13.25 5.41 -4.25
C GLU A 552 12.09 4.59 -3.68
N ALA A 553 10.92 4.63 -4.32
CA ALA A 553 9.74 3.87 -3.91
C ALA A 553 10.02 2.36 -3.85
N THR A 554 10.77 1.83 -4.83
CA THR A 554 11.16 0.42 -4.85
C THR A 554 11.99 0.04 -3.62
N HIS A 555 12.89 0.93 -3.16
CA HIS A 555 13.64 0.72 -1.93
C HIS A 555 12.80 0.85 -0.66
N ASP A 556 11.85 1.79 -0.63
CA ASP A 556 10.93 1.95 0.50
C ASP A 556 9.95 0.76 0.63
N TYR A 557 9.56 0.17 -0.50
CA TYR A 557 8.68 -0.99 -0.55
C TYR A 557 9.35 -2.25 0.03
N VAL A 558 10.65 -2.44 -0.16
CA VAL A 558 11.43 -3.49 0.52
C VAL A 558 11.30 -3.39 2.04
N ARG A 559 11.34 -2.17 2.59
CA ARG A 559 11.28 -1.94 4.05
C ARG A 559 9.87 -2.15 4.61
N SER A 560 8.85 -1.73 3.86
CA SER A 560 7.44 -1.85 4.24
C SER A 560 6.82 -3.20 3.85
N ARG A 561 7.56 -4.06 3.14
CA ARG A 561 7.10 -5.34 2.57
C ARG A 561 5.89 -5.17 1.65
N LYS A 562 5.81 -4.03 0.96
CA LYS A 562 4.79 -3.75 -0.05
C LYS A 562 5.23 -4.33 -1.40
N GLN A 563 4.28 -4.90 -2.15
CA GLN A 563 4.54 -5.37 -3.51
C GLN A 563 4.71 -4.19 -4.47
N CYS A 564 5.70 -4.28 -5.36
CA CYS A 564 5.85 -3.33 -6.46
C CYS A 564 4.83 -3.63 -7.56
N VAL A 565 4.35 -2.60 -8.24
CA VAL A 565 3.37 -2.76 -9.34
C VAL A 565 4.08 -3.15 -10.65
N PHE A 566 5.30 -2.66 -10.88
CA PHE A 566 6.11 -3.04 -12.02
C PHE A 566 7.61 -2.95 -11.72
N ASP A 567 8.42 -3.62 -12.56
CA ASP A 567 9.87 -3.61 -12.45
C ASP A 567 10.50 -2.32 -13.03
N MET A 568 11.04 -1.48 -12.12
CA MET A 568 11.78 -0.26 -12.47
C MET A 568 13.03 -0.54 -13.31
N TRP A 569 13.70 -1.67 -13.08
CA TRP A 569 14.95 -2.00 -13.75
C TRP A 569 14.70 -2.43 -15.19
N GLU A 570 13.63 -3.18 -15.43
CA GLU A 570 13.19 -3.52 -16.79
C GLU A 570 12.72 -2.28 -17.56
N LEU A 571 12.01 -1.35 -16.90
CA LEU A 571 11.66 -0.06 -17.52
C LEU A 571 12.89 0.69 -18.02
N MET A 572 13.91 0.80 -17.17
CA MET A 572 15.15 1.48 -17.55
C MET A 572 15.89 0.76 -18.67
N LEU A 573 15.86 -0.58 -18.70
CA LEU A 573 16.44 -1.36 -19.79
C LEU A 573 15.69 -1.10 -21.10
N ASN A 574 14.36 -1.05 -21.08
CA ASN A 574 13.54 -0.70 -22.24
C ASN A 574 13.85 0.73 -22.73
N ILE A 575 14.06 1.69 -21.82
CA ILE A 575 14.50 3.05 -22.18
C ILE A 575 15.86 3.02 -22.90
N LEU A 576 16.82 2.25 -22.40
CA LEU A 576 18.14 2.13 -23.04
C LEU A 576 18.04 1.49 -24.43
N VAL A 577 17.25 0.42 -24.57
CA VAL A 577 17.03 -0.26 -25.86
C VAL A 577 16.37 0.67 -26.87
N GLU A 578 15.32 1.39 -26.47
CA GLU A 578 14.65 2.37 -27.33
C GLU A 578 15.55 3.55 -27.69
N TYR A 579 16.39 4.03 -26.77
CA TYR A 579 17.40 5.06 -27.04
C TYR A 579 18.45 4.60 -28.07
N LEU A 580 18.85 3.32 -28.01
CA LEU A 580 19.76 2.75 -28.99
C LEU A 580 19.17 2.74 -30.41
N ARG A 581 17.85 2.63 -30.54
CA ARG A 581 17.13 2.79 -31.82
C ARG A 581 16.96 4.26 -32.21
N GLU A 582 16.28 5.04 -31.39
CA GLU A 582 15.94 6.43 -31.65
C GLU A 582 16.50 7.36 -30.56
N SER A 583 17.69 7.91 -30.80
CA SER A 583 18.39 8.71 -29.78
C SER A 583 17.72 10.04 -29.46
N LYS A 584 16.82 10.53 -30.31
CA LYS A 584 16.13 11.83 -30.12
C LYS A 584 14.88 11.72 -29.26
N LYS A 585 14.42 10.50 -28.96
CA LYS A 585 13.17 10.25 -28.22
C LYS A 585 13.30 10.58 -26.73
N PHE A 586 14.50 10.44 -26.17
CA PHE A 586 14.77 10.64 -24.74
C PHE A 586 15.81 11.74 -24.50
N ASP A 587 15.67 12.41 -23.35
CA ASP A 587 16.69 13.31 -22.83
C ASP A 587 17.96 12.50 -22.46
N GLU A 588 19.13 13.03 -22.80
CA GLU A 588 20.41 12.44 -22.42
C GLU A 588 20.56 12.31 -20.90
N ALA A 589 20.03 13.25 -20.12
CA ALA A 589 20.10 13.19 -18.67
C ALA A 589 19.35 11.97 -18.12
N LEU A 590 18.18 11.66 -18.68
CA LEU A 590 17.39 10.47 -18.35
C LEU A 590 18.16 9.19 -18.69
N VAL A 591 18.69 9.11 -19.92
CA VAL A 591 19.43 7.94 -20.41
C VAL A 591 20.68 7.67 -19.58
N ARG A 592 21.45 8.71 -19.23
CA ARG A 592 22.64 8.59 -18.37
C ARG A 592 22.27 8.07 -16.99
N ARG A 593 21.17 8.55 -16.42
CA ARG A 593 20.66 8.06 -15.13
C ARG A 593 20.27 6.59 -15.22
N CYS A 594 19.46 6.20 -16.22
CA CYS A 594 19.08 4.80 -16.44
C CYS A 594 20.32 3.90 -16.53
N TYR A 595 21.32 4.31 -17.32
CA TYR A 595 22.58 3.57 -17.44
C TYR A 595 23.30 3.40 -16.10
N SER A 596 23.47 4.48 -15.32
CA SER A 596 24.19 4.43 -14.05
C SER A 596 23.47 3.57 -13.01
N GLU A 597 22.16 3.71 -12.90
CA GLU A 597 21.32 2.96 -11.95
C GLU A 597 21.33 1.45 -12.29
N ILE A 598 21.16 1.08 -13.56
CA ILE A 598 21.25 -0.33 -13.99
C ILE A 598 22.65 -0.89 -13.75
N LEU A 599 23.69 -0.13 -14.10
CA LEU A 599 25.08 -0.59 -13.92
C LEU A 599 25.40 -0.86 -12.45
N GLU A 600 24.91 -0.02 -11.53
CA GLU A 600 25.13 -0.22 -10.09
C GLU A 600 24.45 -1.49 -9.58
N VAL A 601 23.15 -1.66 -9.87
CA VAL A 601 22.40 -2.85 -9.43
C VAL A 601 22.96 -4.11 -10.06
N PHE A 602 23.22 -4.10 -11.36
CA PHE A 602 23.78 -5.25 -12.08
C PHE A 602 25.13 -5.68 -11.51
N ASN A 603 26.04 -4.74 -11.25
CA ASN A 603 27.32 -5.05 -10.62
C ASN A 603 27.17 -5.56 -9.18
N SER A 604 26.19 -5.04 -8.43
CA SER A 604 25.90 -5.53 -7.09
C SER A 604 25.40 -6.98 -7.12
N GLU A 605 24.46 -7.29 -8.01
CA GLU A 605 23.90 -8.64 -8.13
C GLU A 605 24.94 -9.65 -8.61
N LEU A 606 25.78 -9.30 -9.59
CA LEU A 606 26.87 -10.18 -10.01
C LEU A 606 27.86 -10.53 -8.90
N LYS A 607 28.16 -9.57 -8.01
CA LYS A 607 29.01 -9.84 -6.84
C LYS A 607 28.35 -10.81 -5.86
N ILE A 608 27.03 -10.69 -5.67
CA ILE A 608 26.27 -11.60 -4.81
C ILE A 608 26.23 -13.00 -5.43
N VAL A 609 25.99 -13.11 -6.74
CA VAL A 609 26.03 -14.41 -7.44
C VAL A 609 27.41 -15.06 -7.32
N ASP A 610 28.50 -14.30 -7.52
CA ASP A 610 29.87 -14.79 -7.35
C ASP A 610 30.14 -15.27 -5.92
N TYR A 611 29.68 -14.49 -4.92
CA TYR A 611 29.75 -14.88 -3.51
C TYR A 611 28.98 -16.18 -3.25
N LEU A 612 27.77 -16.34 -3.80
CA LEU A 612 26.91 -17.51 -3.59
C LEU A 612 27.28 -18.74 -4.44
N SER A 613 28.27 -18.63 -5.32
CA SER A 613 28.69 -19.71 -6.24
C SER A 613 29.11 -21.01 -5.55
N HIS A 614 29.55 -20.92 -4.29
CA HIS A 614 29.92 -22.09 -3.48
C HIS A 614 28.71 -22.83 -2.87
N VAL A 615 27.55 -22.16 -2.79
CA VAL A 615 26.29 -22.71 -2.26
C VAL A 615 25.38 -23.19 -3.39
N LEU A 616 25.31 -22.42 -4.48
CA LEU A 616 24.42 -22.66 -5.60
C LEU A 616 25.08 -23.61 -6.61
N SER A 617 24.55 -24.83 -6.73
CA SER A 617 25.09 -25.84 -7.65
C SER A 617 24.44 -25.85 -9.04
N THR A 618 23.39 -25.05 -9.25
CA THR A 618 22.57 -25.12 -10.47
C THR A 618 22.07 -23.74 -10.87
N GLU A 619 22.39 -23.36 -12.11
CA GLU A 619 21.95 -22.13 -12.76
C GLU A 619 21.01 -22.48 -13.91
N ARG A 620 19.89 -21.75 -14.00
CA ARG A 620 18.85 -21.94 -15.02
C ARG A 620 18.37 -20.59 -15.53
N LEU A 621 17.66 -20.63 -16.65
CA LEU A 621 16.97 -19.48 -17.21
C LEU A 621 15.48 -19.62 -16.87
N ALA A 622 14.87 -18.56 -16.37
CA ALA A 622 13.43 -18.55 -16.06
C ALA A 622 12.62 -18.62 -17.34
N THR A 623 11.46 -19.31 -17.31
CA THR A 623 10.65 -19.52 -18.51
C THR A 623 9.33 -18.77 -18.43
N GLY A 624 8.74 -18.43 -19.58
CA GLY A 624 7.46 -17.73 -19.63
C GLY A 624 7.50 -16.24 -19.32
N VAL A 625 8.67 -15.66 -19.03
CA VAL A 625 8.82 -14.20 -18.84
C VAL A 625 8.88 -13.54 -20.22
N VAL A 626 8.05 -12.53 -20.47
CA VAL A 626 8.09 -11.72 -21.70
C VAL A 626 8.91 -10.45 -21.46
N ARG A 627 9.93 -10.24 -22.30
CA ARG A 627 10.81 -9.06 -22.24
C ARG A 627 11.14 -8.52 -23.63
N GLN A 628 11.49 -7.24 -23.73
CA GLN A 628 11.95 -6.65 -25.00
C GLN A 628 13.38 -7.12 -25.29
N HIS A 629 13.64 -7.65 -26.49
CA HIS A 629 14.98 -8.03 -26.91
C HIS A 629 15.50 -7.12 -28.02
N MET A 630 16.82 -6.93 -28.07
CA MET A 630 17.50 -6.19 -29.12
C MET A 630 18.07 -7.17 -30.17
N ASP A 631 17.38 -7.37 -31.30
CA ASP A 631 17.93 -8.16 -32.42
C ASP A 631 18.91 -7.30 -33.25
N ASP A 632 20.13 -7.80 -33.40
CA ASP A 632 21.19 -7.19 -34.20
C ASP A 632 20.94 -7.29 -35.73
N LYS A 633 19.92 -8.05 -36.18
CA LYS A 633 19.69 -8.31 -37.62
C LYS A 633 18.41 -7.72 -38.21
N THR A 634 17.36 -7.48 -37.44
CA THR A 634 16.03 -7.19 -38.01
C THR A 634 15.45 -5.81 -37.68
N GLU A 635 16.04 -5.03 -36.77
CA GLU A 635 15.45 -3.76 -36.29
C GLU A 635 14.00 -3.91 -35.75
N VAL A 636 13.52 -5.13 -35.47
CA VAL A 636 12.17 -5.39 -34.94
C VAL A 636 12.20 -5.61 -33.43
N ASN A 637 11.18 -5.09 -32.73
CA ASN A 637 10.87 -5.49 -31.36
C ASN A 637 10.41 -6.95 -31.34
N LEU A 638 11.29 -7.85 -30.90
CA LEU A 638 10.87 -9.21 -30.56
C LEU A 638 10.54 -9.23 -29.05
N LYS A 639 9.27 -9.43 -28.74
CA LYS A 639 8.86 -9.94 -27.42
C LYS A 639 9.36 -11.38 -27.36
N ILE A 640 10.43 -11.62 -26.61
CA ILE A 640 10.95 -12.98 -26.44
C ILE A 640 10.35 -13.54 -25.16
N THR A 641 9.65 -14.66 -25.30
CA THR A 641 9.42 -15.56 -24.17
C THR A 641 10.73 -16.26 -23.90
N VAL A 642 11.26 -16.02 -22.72
CA VAL A 642 12.44 -16.75 -22.26
C VAL A 642 12.02 -18.24 -22.23
N ASP A 643 12.50 -19.05 -23.19
CA ASP A 643 12.48 -20.54 -23.34
C ASP A 643 12.32 -21.08 -24.79
N ARG A 644 12.49 -20.29 -25.86
CA ARG A 644 12.65 -20.86 -27.22
C ARG A 644 14.04 -20.61 -27.78
N ASP A 645 14.82 -21.69 -27.87
CA ASP A 645 16.12 -21.73 -28.53
C ASP A 645 16.08 -21.01 -29.89
N VAL A 646 16.99 -20.04 -30.05
CA VAL A 646 17.21 -19.24 -31.27
C VAL A 646 17.94 -20.08 -32.33
N ASN A 647 17.43 -21.28 -32.65
CA ASN A 647 17.95 -22.14 -33.72
C ASN A 647 16.83 -22.99 -34.32
N GLY A 648 15.99 -22.38 -35.14
CA GLY A 648 14.99 -23.10 -35.92
C GLY A 648 14.19 -22.18 -36.82
N TYR A 649 14.22 -22.47 -38.12
CA TYR A 649 13.58 -21.76 -39.21
C TYR A 649 12.19 -21.17 -38.90
N SER A 650 12.00 -19.93 -39.37
CA SER A 650 10.72 -19.27 -39.55
C SER A 650 9.71 -20.15 -40.28
N ASN A 651 8.62 -20.50 -39.62
CA ASN A 651 7.36 -20.77 -40.29
C ASN A 651 6.34 -19.76 -39.77
N ASN A 652 5.90 -18.89 -40.69
CA ASN A 652 4.68 -18.13 -40.57
C ASN A 652 3.53 -19.13 -40.40
N ASP A 653 2.92 -19.16 -39.21
CA ASP A 653 1.51 -19.51 -39.12
C ASP A 653 0.84 -18.59 -38.10
N SER A 654 0.08 -17.65 -38.66
CA SER A 654 -0.89 -16.83 -37.99
C SER A 654 -2.09 -17.70 -37.61
N SER A 655 -2.19 -18.10 -36.35
CA SER A 655 -3.45 -18.35 -35.63
C SER A 655 -3.16 -19.06 -34.31
N THR A 656 -3.19 -18.30 -33.22
CA THR A 656 -3.48 -18.86 -31.89
C THR A 656 -4.25 -17.80 -31.14
N ASP A 657 -5.44 -18.20 -30.68
CA ASP A 657 -6.34 -17.49 -29.78
C ASP A 657 -5.61 -16.53 -28.84
N ASP A 658 -5.89 -15.24 -28.99
CA ASP A 658 -5.70 -14.23 -27.95
C ASP A 658 -6.74 -14.49 -26.84
N SER A 659 -6.53 -15.56 -26.08
CA SER A 659 -7.06 -15.59 -24.72
C SER A 659 -6.11 -14.75 -23.88
N ASP A 660 -6.54 -13.52 -23.59
CA ASP A 660 -5.95 -12.54 -22.68
C ASP A 660 -5.81 -13.10 -21.24
N ASP A 661 -5.04 -14.18 -21.06
CA ASP A 661 -4.56 -14.57 -19.73
C ASP A 661 -3.36 -13.66 -19.43
N GLU A 662 -3.68 -12.40 -19.06
CA GLU A 662 -2.78 -11.35 -18.58
C GLU A 662 -2.13 -11.77 -17.24
N GLY A 663 -1.39 -12.88 -17.24
CA GLY A 663 -0.60 -13.31 -16.10
C GLY A 663 0.53 -12.32 -15.84
N ASP A 664 0.67 -11.91 -14.58
CA ASP A 664 1.76 -11.01 -14.17
C ASP A 664 3.11 -11.72 -14.38
N ASP A 665 3.92 -11.21 -15.32
CA ASP A 665 5.22 -11.77 -15.72
C ASP A 665 6.32 -11.60 -14.65
N ASP A 666 6.00 -10.95 -13.54
CA ASP A 666 6.96 -10.55 -12.53
C ASP A 666 7.07 -11.58 -11.39
N ILE A 667 8.29 -11.76 -10.88
CA ILE A 667 8.62 -12.73 -9.83
C ILE A 667 8.82 -12.00 -8.52
N PHE A 668 8.08 -12.37 -7.47
CA PHE A 668 8.15 -11.70 -6.17
C PHE A 668 8.99 -12.47 -5.15
N CYS A 669 9.82 -11.76 -4.40
CA CYS A 669 10.55 -12.32 -3.27
C CYS A 669 9.59 -12.64 -2.11
N SER A 670 9.70 -13.82 -1.51
CA SER A 670 8.91 -14.25 -0.36
C SER A 670 9.17 -13.41 0.90
N GLN A 671 10.38 -12.84 1.04
CA GLN A 671 10.83 -12.08 2.22
C GLN A 671 10.54 -10.59 2.11
N CYS A 672 11.17 -9.87 1.17
CA CYS A 672 10.90 -8.43 0.99
C CYS A 672 9.60 -8.11 0.25
N LYS A 673 8.93 -9.09 -0.36
CA LYS A 673 7.70 -8.94 -1.16
C LYS A 673 7.83 -8.12 -2.45
N THR A 674 9.01 -7.60 -2.78
CA THR A 674 9.23 -6.84 -4.02
C THR A 674 9.62 -7.74 -5.20
N ILE A 675 9.60 -7.18 -6.41
CA ILE A 675 9.97 -7.87 -7.65
C ILE A 675 11.49 -8.15 -7.66
N CYS A 676 11.86 -9.37 -8.05
CA CYS A 676 13.23 -9.78 -8.34
C CYS A 676 13.63 -9.26 -9.73
N PRO A 677 14.73 -8.49 -9.89
CA PRO A 677 14.99 -7.79 -11.14
C PRO A 677 15.66 -8.66 -12.22
N PHE A 678 16.89 -9.14 -11.99
CA PHE A 678 17.62 -9.90 -13.02
C PHE A 678 17.71 -11.39 -12.72
N ALA A 679 17.64 -11.79 -11.45
CA ALA A 679 17.68 -13.19 -11.04
C ALA A 679 16.96 -13.40 -9.70
N PHE A 680 16.57 -14.64 -9.44
CA PHE A 680 15.99 -15.08 -8.17
C PHE A 680 16.48 -16.47 -7.80
N ILE A 681 16.39 -16.81 -6.52
CA ILE A 681 16.77 -18.10 -5.98
C ILE A 681 15.53 -18.82 -5.48
N VAL A 682 15.42 -20.10 -5.81
CA VAL A 682 14.35 -20.97 -5.33
C VAL A 682 14.88 -21.87 -4.23
N HIS A 683 14.25 -21.78 -3.06
CA HIS A 683 14.50 -22.63 -1.90
C HIS A 683 13.34 -23.61 -1.69
N TYR A 684 13.64 -24.91 -1.64
CA TYR A 684 12.63 -25.95 -1.48
C TYR A 684 12.50 -26.38 -0.01
N LYS A 685 11.34 -26.12 0.62
CA LYS A 685 11.08 -26.48 2.02
C LYS A 685 10.98 -28.00 2.27
N ASN A 686 10.80 -28.82 1.22
CA ASN A 686 10.65 -30.27 1.32
C ASN A 686 11.50 -31.02 0.28
N SER A 687 12.46 -31.83 0.74
CA SER A 687 13.32 -32.70 -0.08
C SER A 687 12.58 -33.66 -1.05
N ARG A 688 11.29 -33.95 -0.81
CA ARG A 688 10.49 -34.81 -1.72
C ARG A 688 10.05 -34.10 -3.00
N LEU A 689 9.97 -32.77 -3.03
CA LEU A 689 9.68 -31.98 -4.23
C LEU A 689 10.89 -31.94 -5.18
N ASN A 690 12.12 -32.00 -4.65
CA ASN A 690 13.37 -32.10 -5.46
C ASN A 690 13.39 -33.31 -6.43
N LYS A 691 12.50 -34.30 -6.24
CA LYS A 691 12.43 -35.51 -7.09
C LYS A 691 11.32 -35.47 -8.16
N ARG A 692 10.43 -34.47 -8.15
CA ARG A 692 9.45 -34.28 -9.25
C ARG A 692 10.13 -33.49 -10.37
N ARG A 693 10.35 -34.21 -11.47
CA ARG A 693 11.05 -33.77 -12.69
C ARG A 693 10.38 -32.56 -13.35
N HIS A 694 11.23 -31.71 -13.96
CA HIS A 694 10.93 -30.67 -14.95
C HIS A 694 9.99 -29.53 -14.52
N LEU A 695 10.48 -28.61 -13.68
CA LEU A 695 9.95 -27.24 -13.56
C LEU A 695 10.44 -26.33 -14.71
N GLN A 696 10.76 -26.89 -15.88
CA GLN A 696 11.30 -26.11 -17.00
C GLN A 696 10.22 -25.26 -17.69
N GLU A 697 8.94 -25.51 -17.45
CA GLU A 697 7.83 -24.77 -18.06
C GLU A 697 6.92 -24.14 -17.00
N VAL A 698 7.52 -23.49 -15.99
CA VAL A 698 6.75 -22.83 -14.90
C VAL A 698 6.69 -21.34 -15.15
N THR A 699 5.47 -20.82 -15.32
CA THR A 699 5.25 -19.40 -15.56
C THR A 699 5.47 -18.57 -14.27
N PRO A 700 5.74 -17.25 -14.38
CA PRO A 700 5.88 -16.39 -13.21
C PRO A 700 4.71 -16.46 -12.22
N SER A 701 3.47 -16.44 -12.73
CA SER A 701 2.26 -16.61 -11.92
C SER A 701 2.25 -17.93 -11.14
N GLN A 702 2.71 -19.03 -11.76
CA GLN A 702 2.78 -20.33 -11.08
C GLN A 702 3.86 -20.34 -9.99
N TRP A 703 5.03 -19.75 -10.24
CA TRP A 703 6.07 -19.58 -9.22
C TRP A 703 5.54 -18.83 -8.00
N ASN A 704 4.87 -17.70 -8.23
CA ASN A 704 4.30 -16.87 -7.17
C ASN A 704 3.23 -17.65 -6.38
N LYS A 705 2.32 -18.36 -7.06
CA LYS A 705 1.30 -19.22 -6.42
C LYS A 705 1.91 -20.34 -5.57
N MET A 706 2.95 -21.01 -6.06
CA MET A 706 3.66 -22.05 -5.30
C MET A 706 4.37 -21.48 -4.07
N SER A 707 4.93 -20.27 -4.18
CA SER A 707 5.52 -19.57 -3.03
C SER A 707 4.46 -19.17 -2.01
N GLN A 708 3.29 -18.69 -2.44
CA GLN A 708 2.18 -18.28 -1.56
C GLN A 708 1.63 -19.48 -0.79
N ARG A 709 1.45 -20.62 -1.46
CA ARG A 709 1.05 -21.90 -0.82
C ARG A 709 2.08 -22.48 0.14
N GLY A 710 3.29 -21.93 0.16
CA GLY A 710 4.37 -22.38 1.04
C GLY A 710 5.08 -23.65 0.56
N ASP A 711 4.86 -24.09 -0.69
CA ASP A 711 5.55 -25.26 -1.27
C ASP A 711 7.06 -25.02 -1.41
N LEU A 712 7.41 -23.77 -1.72
CA LEU A 712 8.78 -23.26 -1.88
C LEU A 712 8.89 -21.83 -1.37
N SER A 713 10.09 -21.27 -1.41
CA SER A 713 10.34 -19.86 -1.16
C SER A 713 11.22 -19.28 -2.26
N ILE A 714 10.83 -18.11 -2.75
CA ILE A 714 11.55 -17.35 -3.75
C ILE A 714 12.30 -16.25 -3.02
N TYR A 715 13.59 -16.10 -3.29
CA TYR A 715 14.38 -15.02 -2.71
C TYR A 715 15.00 -14.16 -3.80
N CYS A 716 14.98 -12.85 -3.59
CA CYS A 716 15.91 -11.97 -4.30
C CYS A 716 17.33 -12.26 -3.81
N LEU A 717 18.34 -11.92 -4.63
CA LEU A 717 19.74 -12.22 -4.32
C LEU A 717 20.20 -11.64 -2.97
N LYS A 718 19.76 -10.41 -2.66
CA LYS A 718 20.11 -9.71 -1.41
C LYS A 718 19.53 -10.43 -0.19
N ASP A 719 18.23 -10.74 -0.20
CA ASP A 719 17.56 -11.42 0.93
C ASP A 719 18.14 -12.82 1.16
N TYR A 720 18.43 -13.56 0.08
CA TYR A 720 19.05 -14.88 0.21
C TYR A 720 20.45 -14.81 0.83
N MET A 721 21.26 -13.81 0.45
CA MET A 721 22.57 -13.58 1.06
C MET A 721 22.45 -13.33 2.57
N GLU A 722 21.49 -12.52 3.01
CA GLU A 722 21.23 -12.31 4.44
C GLU A 722 20.80 -13.58 5.17
N VAL A 723 20.00 -14.44 4.51
CA VAL A 723 19.58 -15.73 5.07
C VAL A 723 20.80 -16.65 5.29
N ILE A 724 21.72 -16.69 4.34
CA ILE A 724 22.97 -17.48 4.47
C ILE A 724 23.87 -16.91 5.56
N GLU A 725 24.10 -15.59 5.62
CA GLU A 725 24.92 -14.96 6.66
C GLU A 725 24.36 -15.21 8.08
N LYS A 726 23.03 -15.19 8.25
CA LYS A 726 22.37 -15.54 9.51
C LYS A 726 22.53 -17.02 9.86
N ALA A 727 22.49 -17.91 8.86
CA ALA A 727 22.71 -19.34 9.07
C ALA A 727 24.16 -19.67 9.46
N ASP A 728 25.14 -18.93 8.91
CA ASP A 728 26.55 -19.11 9.23
C ASP A 728 26.88 -18.60 10.64
N THR A 729 26.39 -17.42 11.01
CA THR A 729 26.59 -16.85 12.36
C THR A 729 25.93 -17.68 13.47
N THR A 730 24.78 -18.30 13.21
CA THR A 730 24.14 -19.23 14.16
C THR A 730 24.87 -20.57 14.26
N ALA A 731 25.52 -21.03 13.19
CA ALA A 731 26.36 -22.23 13.20
C ALA A 731 27.68 -22.06 13.96
N GLU A 732 28.21 -20.84 14.06
CA GLU A 732 29.39 -20.58 14.91
C GLU A 732 29.06 -20.66 16.42
N LEU A 733 27.79 -20.49 16.80
CA LEU A 733 27.32 -20.55 18.19
C LEU A 733 26.90 -21.97 18.61
N ASP A 734 26.51 -22.82 17.65
CA ASP A 734 26.06 -24.19 17.89
C ASP A 734 26.97 -25.17 17.13
N THR A 735 27.80 -25.96 17.83
CA THR A 735 28.85 -26.86 17.29
C THR A 735 28.34 -28.03 16.41
N SER A 736 27.19 -27.90 15.75
CA SER A 736 26.65 -28.89 14.83
C SER A 736 26.82 -28.45 13.38
N LEU A 737 27.50 -29.29 12.58
CA LEU A 737 27.73 -29.20 11.12
C LEU A 737 26.43 -29.27 10.27
N HIS A 738 25.29 -28.82 10.81
CA HIS A 738 23.95 -29.05 10.27
C HIS A 738 23.31 -27.84 9.56
N SER A 739 23.80 -26.61 9.73
CA SER A 739 23.14 -25.39 9.19
C SER A 739 23.19 -25.30 7.66
N LEU A 740 24.37 -25.49 7.05
CA LEU A 740 24.58 -25.35 5.59
C LEU A 740 24.01 -26.50 4.76
N LYS A 741 23.72 -27.65 5.39
CA LYS A 741 23.06 -28.79 4.70
C LYS A 741 21.60 -28.50 4.34
N ASN A 742 20.98 -27.49 4.93
CA ASN A 742 19.59 -27.14 4.65
C ASN A 742 19.41 -26.38 3.33
N PHE A 743 20.50 -25.85 2.77
CA PHE A 743 20.50 -25.08 1.51
C PHE A 743 21.06 -25.90 0.32
N THR A 744 21.44 -27.17 0.54
CA THR A 744 21.94 -28.04 -0.53
C THR A 744 20.78 -28.43 -1.44
N GLY A 745 20.70 -27.79 -2.61
CA GLY A 745 19.65 -28.02 -3.61
C GLY A 745 18.90 -26.77 -4.05
N ASP A 746 19.27 -25.59 -3.54
CA ASP A 746 18.71 -24.32 -3.99
C ASP A 746 19.23 -23.97 -5.40
N GLU A 747 18.35 -23.39 -6.22
CA GLU A 747 18.60 -23.17 -7.65
C GLU A 747 18.53 -21.67 -7.99
N LEU A 748 19.47 -21.20 -8.81
CA LEU A 748 19.49 -19.84 -9.34
C LEU A 748 18.78 -19.78 -10.69
N TYR A 749 17.83 -18.86 -10.84
CA TYR A 749 17.13 -18.59 -12.09
C TYR A 749 17.41 -17.17 -12.57
N TYR A 750 17.92 -17.03 -13.79
CA TYR A 750 18.07 -15.74 -14.45
C TYR A 750 16.77 -15.36 -15.18
N ILE A 751 16.29 -14.15 -14.93
CA ILE A 751 15.17 -13.53 -15.66
C ILE A 751 15.68 -12.99 -17.00
N ARG A 752 16.84 -12.31 -16.99
CA ARG A 752 17.58 -11.91 -18.19
C ARG A 752 19.03 -12.36 -18.06
N LYS A 753 19.61 -12.87 -19.15
CA LYS A 753 21.00 -13.36 -19.13
C LYS A 753 21.97 -12.21 -18.84
N PRO A 754 22.98 -12.41 -17.97
CA PRO A 754 23.95 -11.37 -17.66
C PRO A 754 24.67 -10.79 -18.90
N ASP A 755 24.94 -11.61 -19.91
CA ASP A 755 25.64 -11.16 -21.12
C ASP A 755 24.80 -10.25 -22.00
N GLU A 756 23.47 -10.42 -22.01
CA GLU A 756 22.55 -9.52 -22.71
C GLU A 756 22.56 -8.14 -22.07
N ILE A 757 22.46 -8.08 -20.73
CA ILE A 757 22.51 -6.81 -19.98
C ILE A 757 23.86 -6.10 -20.21
N LYS A 758 24.97 -6.84 -20.18
CA LYS A 758 26.32 -6.29 -20.48
C LYS A 758 26.39 -5.67 -21.87
N GLU A 759 25.84 -6.33 -22.89
CA GLU A 759 25.87 -5.82 -24.27
C GLU A 759 24.99 -4.57 -24.43
N ILE A 760 23.81 -4.52 -23.81
CA ILE A 760 22.96 -3.31 -23.79
C ILE A 760 23.74 -2.15 -23.14
N LEU A 761 24.31 -2.37 -21.95
CA LEU A 761 25.08 -1.35 -21.23
C LEU A 761 26.28 -0.87 -22.05
N LYS A 762 27.02 -1.78 -22.69
CA LYS A 762 28.18 -1.45 -23.51
C LYS A 762 27.82 -0.63 -24.74
N LYS A 763 26.76 -1.00 -25.47
CA LYS A 763 26.26 -0.24 -26.62
C LYS A 763 25.73 1.12 -26.20
N ALA A 764 24.99 1.19 -25.09
CA ALA A 764 24.49 2.44 -24.51
C ALA A 764 25.64 3.37 -24.15
N GLN A 765 26.65 2.87 -23.42
CA GLN A 765 27.84 3.65 -23.04
C GLN A 765 28.56 4.22 -24.27
N PHE A 766 28.79 3.40 -25.29
CA PHE A 766 29.44 3.86 -26.53
C PHE A 766 28.65 4.99 -27.20
N LYS A 767 27.32 4.86 -27.30
CA LYS A 767 26.47 5.89 -27.90
C LYS A 767 26.46 7.18 -27.07
N ILE A 768 26.31 7.07 -25.75
CA ILE A 768 26.36 8.17 -24.79
C ILE A 768 27.69 8.95 -24.84
N ASP A 769 28.80 8.26 -25.06
CA ASP A 769 30.13 8.88 -25.18
C ASP A 769 30.42 9.40 -26.59
N SER A 770 29.82 8.81 -27.63
CA SER A 770 29.98 9.28 -29.01
C SER A 770 29.40 10.68 -29.25
N LEU A 771 28.34 11.06 -28.52
CA LEU A 771 27.70 12.38 -28.58
C LEU A 771 28.50 13.49 -27.86
N LYS A 772 29.52 13.12 -27.06
CA LYS A 772 30.43 14.09 -26.42
C LYS A 772 31.54 14.57 -27.36
N ARG A 773 31.71 13.93 -28.52
CA ARG A 773 32.68 14.30 -29.57
C ARG A 773 31.96 15.03 -30.68
#